data_AF-W9R7X2-F1
#
_entry.id   AF-W9R7X2-F1
#
_cell.length_a   1.000
_cell.length_b   1.000
_cell.length_c   1.000
_cell.angle_alpha   90.00
_cell.angle_beta   90.00
_cell.angle_gamma   90.00
#
_symmetry.space_group_name_H-M   'P 1'
#
loop_
_entity.id
_entity.type
_entity.pdbx_description
1 polymer ?
#
loop_
_entity_poly.entity_id
_entity_poly.type
_entity_poly.pdbx_seq_one_letter_code
_entity_poly.pdbx_strand_id
1 'polypeptide(L)'
;MEPHDQHPQGSPKSPQSPPPTTISSPTCLKCGAATAFSATPPECSDISPPPNYRPIRAPAINLPPNHSQQAIILAPVPQSQKVPVVSPPFQFQAPSKRIQSPDDIRRFHDSFSGKNFLGFVVALSESIRGRKISDACHQSPVTDSIVSILQTLTQWIVEIPPAQQASRYGNVSYRIWHDRLVESSESLMLRFVPDDLRSSTIEIVPYFTDSFGNSSRIDYGTGHETNFAAWLYCLARMGVIKEEDYPAVVSRIFVKYLELMRKLQLVYCLEPAGSHGVWGLDDYCFLPFIFGSSQLIGHKYMKPKSIHNEDILENFSDEYLYLSCIAFVKKVKKGLFAEHSPLLDDISGVPNWNKVNSGLLKMYKVEVLEKVPIMQHFLYGWLIKWYCLVFTASLNIHKVKHNFRAFNVCGDHHPFSMSGNDLIKGEYEKSNIIFETAICMKKKETNKTTTGTNESETGFEFENFNEKMEKDSDFRQWDELIPDALGLIFSHLSLQEILTVIPRVCKSWSKAVMGPYCWQEIDIEEWSSRCQPDHLDRMLRILIARSCGSLRKLCVSGLNSDLIFSFIAENAGSLQTLRLPRGEMSDLTVERIAGRFSTITFLDVSYCIKIGSRALEAIGKNCKLLVGLCRNMHPLATAGKPLEDDEAHAIATTMPKLKHLEMAYHLIGTSSVLQILSSCPELEFLDLRGCWSVILDNKFVKENFPKLKVLGPDVVDYFERNDWDECSDFSDASSEYLAWEFMTGGMDDYFDDESFDGMWDDDEASLEELELRFYEGIDEDVEGYGWPPSP
;
A
#
# COMPACT_ATOMS: atom_id res chain seq x y z
N MET A 1 10.64 22.54 -82.60
CA MET A 1 10.20 23.84 -83.12
C MET A 1 9.45 24.53 -82.00
N GLU A 2 10.02 25.61 -81.47
CA GLU A 2 9.34 26.64 -80.68
C GLU A 2 8.16 27.28 -81.46
N PRO A 3 7.35 28.20 -80.88
CA PRO A 3 6.82 28.29 -79.50
C PRO A 3 5.34 28.76 -79.50
N HIS A 4 4.73 28.96 -78.33
CA HIS A 4 4.17 30.28 -77.99
C HIS A 4 3.85 30.38 -76.49
N ASP A 5 4.29 31.50 -75.94
CA ASP A 5 4.44 31.80 -74.52
C ASP A 5 3.53 33.00 -74.13
N GLN A 6 3.32 33.13 -72.81
CA GLN A 6 2.90 34.33 -72.05
C GLN A 6 1.41 34.60 -71.69
N HIS A 7 1.17 34.38 -70.39
CA HIS A 7 0.30 35.09 -69.42
C HIS A 7 0.69 36.60 -69.28
N PRO A 8 -0.06 37.53 -68.61
CA PRO A 8 -0.54 37.37 -67.21
C PRO A 8 -1.78 38.15 -66.69
N GLN A 9 -2.25 37.67 -65.52
CA GLN A 9 -2.91 38.27 -64.34
C GLN A 9 -3.77 39.57 -64.38
N GLY A 10 -4.91 39.49 -63.66
CA GLY A 10 -5.62 40.63 -63.05
C GLY A 10 -6.85 40.19 -62.21
N SER A 11 -6.82 40.45 -60.91
CA SER A 11 -7.85 40.19 -59.87
C SER A 11 -9.21 40.89 -60.07
N PRO A 12 -10.31 40.41 -59.45
CA PRO A 12 -11.43 41.31 -59.14
C PRO A 12 -12.05 41.21 -57.72
N LYS A 13 -12.85 42.25 -57.46
CA LYS A 13 -13.44 42.81 -56.23
C LYS A 13 -14.64 42.04 -55.65
N SER A 14 -14.95 42.37 -54.39
CA SER A 14 -16.13 42.02 -53.57
C SER A 14 -17.51 42.37 -54.17
N PRO A 15 -18.59 41.68 -53.74
CA PRO A 15 -19.94 42.24 -53.81
C PRO A 15 -20.77 42.16 -52.51
N GLN A 16 -21.84 42.96 -52.53
CA GLN A 16 -22.75 43.44 -51.49
C GLN A 16 -23.82 42.43 -51.03
N SER A 17 -24.48 42.76 -49.91
CA SER A 17 -25.60 42.09 -49.24
C SER A 17 -26.96 42.16 -49.98
N PRO A 18 -27.83 41.12 -49.90
CA PRO A 18 -29.25 41.17 -50.31
C PRO A 18 -30.26 41.33 -49.13
N PRO A 19 -31.56 41.63 -49.42
CA PRO A 19 -32.56 42.16 -48.46
C PRO A 19 -33.45 41.06 -47.79
N PRO A 20 -34.37 41.41 -46.86
CA PRO A 20 -34.86 40.47 -45.84
C PRO A 20 -36.05 39.61 -46.31
N THR A 21 -36.11 38.37 -45.82
CA THR A 21 -37.27 37.48 -45.98
C THR A 21 -37.88 37.13 -44.62
N THR A 22 -39.21 37.21 -44.60
CA THR A 22 -40.17 37.03 -43.51
C THR A 22 -40.06 35.69 -42.79
N ILE A 23 -40.01 35.73 -41.44
CA ILE A 23 -40.03 34.56 -40.55
C ILE A 23 -41.48 34.17 -40.23
N SER A 24 -41.84 32.92 -40.49
CA SER A 24 -43.07 32.28 -40.01
C SER A 24 -42.89 31.72 -38.59
N SER A 25 -43.91 31.90 -37.75
CA SER A 25 -43.95 31.44 -36.36
C SER A 25 -44.04 29.91 -36.26
N PRO A 26 -43.33 29.25 -35.32
CA PRO A 26 -43.43 27.80 -35.16
C PRO A 26 -44.70 27.41 -34.40
N THR A 27 -45.45 26.43 -34.93
CA THR A 27 -46.59 25.79 -34.27
C THR A 27 -46.22 24.39 -33.75
N CYS A 28 -46.90 23.93 -32.70
CA CYS A 28 -46.67 22.61 -32.09
C CYS A 28 -47.01 21.45 -33.05
N LEU A 29 -46.05 20.53 -33.27
CA LEU A 29 -46.09 19.45 -34.27
C LEU A 29 -47.10 18.31 -34.00
N LYS A 30 -47.89 18.36 -32.91
CA LYS A 30 -48.97 17.38 -32.65
C LYS A 30 -50.39 17.96 -32.70
N CYS A 31 -50.59 19.27 -32.61
CA CYS A 31 -51.96 19.86 -32.64
C CYS A 31 -52.08 21.26 -33.25
N GLY A 32 -50.99 21.91 -33.68
CA GLY A 32 -51.05 23.08 -34.57
C GLY A 32 -51.54 24.42 -33.97
N ALA A 33 -51.74 24.55 -32.66
CA ALA A 33 -52.20 25.82 -32.06
C ALA A 33 -51.04 26.79 -31.70
N ALA A 34 -51.31 28.10 -31.77
CA ALA A 34 -50.37 29.20 -31.49
C ALA A 34 -50.54 29.76 -30.06
N THR A 35 -49.44 30.00 -29.36
CA THR A 35 -49.42 30.54 -27.98
C THR A 35 -49.25 32.06 -27.98
N ALA A 36 -50.16 32.77 -27.31
CA ALA A 36 -50.02 34.17 -26.93
C ALA A 36 -50.26 34.30 -25.42
N PHE A 37 -49.41 35.03 -24.70
CA PHE A 37 -49.76 36.18 -23.87
C PHE A 37 -48.49 36.84 -23.30
N SER A 38 -48.52 38.18 -23.28
CA SER A 38 -47.46 39.14 -23.00
C SER A 38 -47.64 39.83 -21.65
N ALA A 39 -46.54 40.24 -21.00
CA ALA A 39 -46.50 41.47 -20.19
C ALA A 39 -45.09 42.09 -20.22
N THR A 40 -45.06 43.42 -20.35
CA THR A 40 -43.95 44.33 -20.71
C THR A 40 -43.32 45.07 -19.49
N PRO A 41 -42.19 45.83 -19.65
CA PRO A 41 -41.13 46.14 -18.64
C PRO A 41 -41.23 47.60 -18.09
N PRO A 42 -40.31 48.22 -17.28
CA PRO A 42 -38.87 48.51 -17.56
C PRO A 42 -37.97 48.46 -16.27
N GLU A 43 -36.66 48.73 -16.18
CA GLU A 43 -35.75 49.75 -16.75
C GLU A 43 -34.29 49.26 -16.69
N CYS A 44 -33.45 49.76 -17.62
CA CYS A 44 -32.05 49.41 -17.83
C CYS A 44 -31.12 50.48 -17.25
N SER A 45 -30.09 50.09 -16.51
CA SER A 45 -28.86 50.89 -16.39
C SER A 45 -27.63 49.99 -16.51
N ASP A 46 -27.09 50.01 -17.73
CA ASP A 46 -25.68 50.19 -18.07
C ASP A 46 -24.58 49.24 -17.53
N ILE A 47 -23.99 48.56 -18.53
CA ILE A 47 -22.59 48.17 -18.68
C ILE A 47 -22.13 46.96 -17.85
N SER A 48 -22.26 45.78 -18.45
CA SER A 48 -21.34 44.65 -18.22
C SER A 48 -20.55 44.39 -19.51
N PRO A 49 -19.23 44.16 -19.45
CA PRO A 49 -18.40 44.00 -20.64
C PRO A 49 -18.77 42.70 -21.40
N PRO A 50 -18.48 42.62 -22.72
CA PRO A 50 -18.78 41.43 -23.51
C PRO A 50 -18.02 40.20 -22.97
N PRO A 51 -18.56 38.98 -23.12
CA PRO A 51 -17.87 37.78 -22.68
C PRO A 51 -16.52 37.67 -23.40
N ASN A 52 -15.44 37.58 -22.62
CA ASN A 52 -14.10 37.39 -23.14
C ASN A 52 -14.05 36.13 -24.02
N TYR A 53 -13.88 36.35 -25.32
CA TYR A 53 -13.40 35.35 -26.27
C TYR A 53 -12.06 34.81 -25.77
N ARG A 54 -12.05 33.58 -25.24
CA ARG A 54 -10.81 32.87 -24.86
C ARG A 54 -10.25 32.15 -26.09
N PRO A 55 -9.04 32.49 -26.57
CA PRO A 55 -8.42 31.79 -27.68
C PRO A 55 -8.09 30.33 -27.33
N ILE A 56 -8.16 29.48 -28.35
CA ILE A 56 -7.78 28.05 -28.36
C ILE A 56 -6.27 27.94 -28.16
N ARG A 57 -5.81 28.05 -26.91
CA ARG A 57 -4.53 27.57 -26.35
C ARG A 57 -4.45 28.06 -24.90
N ALA A 58 -4.88 27.21 -23.98
CA ALA A 58 -4.33 27.19 -22.63
C ALA A 58 -3.58 25.85 -22.51
N PRO A 59 -2.33 25.82 -22.03
CA PRO A 59 -1.63 24.58 -21.76
C PRO A 59 -2.43 23.81 -20.70
N ALA A 60 -2.55 22.50 -20.87
CA ALA A 60 -3.09 21.62 -19.85
C ALA A 60 -2.16 21.67 -18.62
N ILE A 61 -2.41 22.61 -17.72
CA ILE A 61 -1.81 22.66 -16.39
C ILE A 61 -2.94 22.35 -15.42
N ASN A 62 -2.99 21.07 -15.06
CA ASN A 62 -3.00 20.57 -13.69
C ASN A 62 -2.94 19.04 -13.82
N LEU A 63 -1.72 18.50 -13.85
CA LEU A 63 -1.52 17.09 -13.49
C LEU A 63 -1.96 16.93 -12.02
N PRO A 64 -2.71 15.89 -11.65
CA PRO A 64 -2.85 15.53 -10.24
C PRO A 64 -1.47 15.16 -9.67
N PRO A 65 -1.24 15.32 -8.35
CA PRO A 65 0.10 15.31 -7.78
C PRO A 65 0.79 13.94 -7.94
N ASN A 66 2.11 14.03 -8.13
CA ASN A 66 3.16 13.00 -8.31
C ASN A 66 3.14 11.74 -7.41
N HIS A 67 2.15 11.53 -6.55
CA HIS A 67 2.18 10.46 -5.54
C HIS A 67 2.17 9.05 -6.15
N SER A 68 1.38 8.78 -7.20
CA SER A 68 1.37 7.43 -7.79
C SER A 68 2.63 7.15 -8.61
N GLN A 69 3.20 8.14 -9.30
CA GLN A 69 4.48 8.00 -10.00
C GLN A 69 5.64 7.73 -9.05
N GLN A 70 5.73 8.48 -7.93
CA GLN A 70 6.73 8.23 -6.90
C GLN A 70 6.56 6.84 -6.27
N ALA A 71 5.33 6.43 -5.96
CA ALA A 71 5.04 5.08 -5.45
C ALA A 71 5.47 3.98 -6.44
N ILE A 72 5.24 4.17 -7.74
CA ILE A 72 5.67 3.21 -8.79
C ILE A 72 7.20 3.15 -8.86
N ILE A 73 7.90 4.28 -8.79
CA ILE A 73 9.37 4.32 -8.86
C ILE A 73 9.98 3.56 -7.69
N LEU A 74 9.50 3.83 -6.48
CA LEU A 74 9.99 3.25 -5.22
C LEU A 74 9.53 1.80 -5.00
N ALA A 75 8.43 1.35 -5.63
CA ALA A 75 7.95 -0.01 -5.47
C ALA A 75 9.01 -1.04 -5.93
N PRO A 76 9.22 -2.14 -5.20
CA PRO A 76 10.07 -3.23 -5.69
C PRO A 76 9.44 -3.89 -6.92
N VAL A 77 10.26 -4.37 -7.86
CA VAL A 77 9.75 -5.14 -9.00
C VAL A 77 9.16 -6.45 -8.47
N PRO A 78 7.87 -6.75 -8.72
CA PRO A 78 7.26 -8.01 -8.32
C PRO A 78 8.02 -9.21 -8.88
N GLN A 79 8.17 -10.26 -8.06
CA GLN A 79 8.90 -11.48 -8.43
C GLN A 79 7.93 -12.62 -8.71
N SER A 80 8.32 -13.53 -9.61
CA SER A 80 7.53 -14.72 -9.89
C SER A 80 7.41 -15.64 -8.68
N GLN A 81 6.25 -16.29 -8.57
CA GLN A 81 6.02 -17.28 -7.53
C GLN A 81 5.39 -18.52 -8.12
N LYS A 82 5.83 -19.68 -7.63
CA LYS A 82 5.19 -20.95 -7.93
C LYS A 82 3.79 -20.99 -7.34
N VAL A 83 2.83 -21.42 -8.13
CA VAL A 83 1.43 -21.58 -7.69
C VAL A 83 1.29 -22.89 -6.92
N PRO A 84 0.83 -22.88 -5.65
CA PRO A 84 0.65 -24.11 -4.89
C PRO A 84 -0.62 -24.83 -5.34
N VAL A 85 -0.48 -26.09 -5.70
CA VAL A 85 -1.62 -26.94 -6.07
C VAL A 85 -2.39 -27.35 -4.81
N VAL A 86 -3.72 -27.17 -4.83
CA VAL A 86 -4.59 -27.55 -3.72
C VAL A 86 -4.78 -29.07 -3.67
N SER A 87 -4.96 -29.60 -2.46
CA SER A 87 -5.24 -31.02 -2.22
C SER A 87 -6.57 -31.20 -1.48
N PRO A 88 -7.23 -32.38 -1.61
CA PRO A 88 -8.44 -32.68 -0.86
C PRO A 88 -8.22 -32.64 0.67
N PRO A 89 -9.26 -32.36 1.48
CA PRO A 89 -10.64 -32.10 1.06
C PRO A 89 -10.82 -30.68 0.48
N PHE A 90 -11.50 -30.60 -0.67
CA PHE A 90 -11.81 -29.32 -1.30
C PHE A 90 -12.99 -28.64 -0.61
N GLN A 91 -12.94 -27.32 -0.48
CA GLN A 91 -14.02 -26.51 0.13
C GLN A 91 -14.42 -25.37 -0.81
N PHE A 92 -14.64 -25.69 -2.08
CA PHE A 92 -15.06 -24.71 -3.08
C PHE A 92 -16.33 -24.00 -2.64
N GLN A 93 -16.36 -22.68 -2.86
CA GLN A 93 -17.48 -21.84 -2.47
C GLN A 93 -17.71 -20.75 -3.52
N ALA A 94 -18.94 -20.27 -3.60
CA ALA A 94 -19.24 -19.09 -4.42
C ALA A 94 -18.38 -17.91 -3.93
N PRO A 95 -17.59 -17.28 -4.81
CA PRO A 95 -16.71 -16.20 -4.41
C PRO A 95 -17.51 -14.90 -4.22
N SER A 96 -16.96 -13.99 -3.44
CA SER A 96 -17.65 -12.78 -2.99
C SER A 96 -16.72 -11.56 -3.06
N LYS A 97 -17.29 -10.38 -3.27
CA LYS A 97 -16.55 -9.11 -3.20
C LYS A 97 -16.24 -8.79 -1.74
N ARG A 98 -15.00 -8.33 -1.47
CA ARG A 98 -14.52 -8.09 -0.10
C ARG A 98 -13.83 -6.75 0.11
N ILE A 99 -13.21 -6.20 -0.94
CA ILE A 99 -12.52 -4.91 -0.86
C ILE A 99 -13.54 -3.78 -0.86
N GLN A 100 -13.50 -2.94 0.16
CA GLN A 100 -14.29 -1.70 0.26
C GLN A 100 -13.42 -0.47 0.55
N SER A 101 -12.19 -0.69 1.03
CA SER A 101 -11.27 0.37 1.45
C SER A 101 -9.83 0.13 0.98
N PRO A 102 -8.95 1.15 1.01
CA PRO A 102 -7.52 0.97 0.77
C PRO A 102 -6.85 0.01 1.77
N ASP A 103 -7.35 -0.09 3.01
CA ASP A 103 -6.86 -1.05 4.00
C ASP A 103 -7.14 -2.50 3.62
N ASP A 104 -8.29 -2.77 3.03
CA ASP A 104 -8.64 -4.09 2.51
C ASP A 104 -7.69 -4.51 1.39
N ILE A 105 -7.29 -3.57 0.55
CA ILE A 105 -6.25 -3.77 -0.47
C ILE A 105 -4.91 -4.11 0.18
N ARG A 106 -4.45 -3.32 1.15
CA ARG A 106 -3.19 -3.58 1.88
C ARG A 106 -3.18 -5.00 2.45
N ARG A 107 -4.26 -5.40 3.14
CA ARG A 107 -4.44 -6.75 3.69
C ARG A 107 -4.36 -7.83 2.62
N PHE A 108 -4.99 -7.63 1.46
CA PHE A 108 -4.90 -8.59 0.37
C PHE A 108 -3.47 -8.71 -0.17
N HIS A 109 -2.79 -7.59 -0.41
CA HIS A 109 -1.40 -7.58 -0.91
C HIS A 109 -0.41 -8.20 0.07
N ASP A 110 -0.62 -8.05 1.38
CA ASP A 110 0.23 -8.66 2.40
C ASP A 110 -0.03 -10.15 2.56
N SER A 111 -1.23 -10.60 2.15
CA SER A 111 -1.64 -12.00 2.23
C SER A 111 -0.89 -12.92 1.26
N PHE A 112 -0.87 -14.21 1.59
CA PHE A 112 -0.35 -15.23 0.69
C PHE A 112 -1.08 -15.23 -0.67
N SER A 113 -2.41 -15.09 -0.65
CA SER A 113 -3.23 -15.09 -1.88
C SER A 113 -2.86 -13.95 -2.81
N GLY A 114 -2.67 -12.73 -2.28
CA GLY A 114 -2.31 -11.56 -3.08
C GLY A 114 -0.89 -11.64 -3.64
N LYS A 115 0.09 -12.00 -2.79
CA LYS A 115 1.48 -12.20 -3.22
C LYS A 115 1.60 -13.26 -4.31
N ASN A 116 0.90 -14.39 -4.14
CA ASN A 116 0.97 -15.49 -5.10
C ASN A 116 0.20 -15.21 -6.39
N PHE A 117 -0.92 -14.48 -6.33
CA PHE A 117 -1.63 -14.02 -7.52
C PHE A 117 -0.77 -13.08 -8.37
N LEU A 118 -0.15 -12.07 -7.77
CA LEU A 118 0.78 -11.19 -8.49
C LEU A 118 2.00 -11.97 -8.99
N GLY A 119 2.54 -12.88 -8.17
CA GLY A 119 3.63 -13.77 -8.58
C GLY A 119 3.28 -14.69 -9.76
N PHE A 120 2.02 -15.11 -9.89
CA PHE A 120 1.53 -15.86 -11.05
C PHE A 120 1.50 -14.99 -12.32
N VAL A 121 1.08 -13.73 -12.24
CA VAL A 121 1.13 -12.79 -13.37
C VAL A 121 2.58 -12.59 -13.83
N VAL A 122 3.52 -12.45 -12.89
CA VAL A 122 4.96 -12.36 -13.22
C VAL A 122 5.46 -13.67 -13.85
N ALA A 123 5.06 -14.83 -13.34
CA ALA A 123 5.43 -16.13 -13.92
C ALA A 123 4.93 -16.31 -15.36
N LEU A 124 3.71 -15.86 -15.67
CA LEU A 124 3.20 -15.80 -17.04
C LEU A 124 4.06 -14.87 -17.92
N SER A 125 4.39 -13.68 -17.42
CA SER A 125 5.26 -12.73 -18.13
C SER A 125 6.64 -13.33 -18.43
N GLU A 126 7.28 -13.98 -17.45
CA GLU A 126 8.58 -14.63 -17.62
C GLU A 126 8.53 -15.81 -18.59
N SER A 127 7.42 -16.56 -18.61
CA SER A 127 7.26 -17.73 -19.48
C SER A 127 7.32 -17.40 -20.99
N ILE A 128 6.97 -16.17 -21.37
CA ILE A 128 6.97 -15.69 -22.75
C ILE A 128 8.17 -14.79 -23.10
N ARG A 129 9.15 -14.68 -22.18
CA ARG A 129 10.30 -13.81 -22.38
C ARG A 129 11.08 -14.17 -23.65
N GLY A 130 11.22 -13.20 -24.55
CA GLY A 130 11.94 -13.38 -25.81
C GLY A 130 11.28 -14.33 -26.82
N ARG A 131 10.00 -14.68 -26.64
CA ARG A 131 9.25 -15.60 -27.52
C ARG A 131 8.17 -14.89 -28.32
N LYS A 132 8.00 -15.27 -29.57
CA LYS A 132 6.90 -14.80 -30.43
C LYS A 132 5.61 -15.53 -30.13
N ILE A 133 4.49 -14.96 -30.60
CA ILE A 133 3.21 -15.67 -30.63
C ILE A 133 3.34 -16.93 -31.49
N SER A 134 3.92 -16.88 -32.69
CA SER A 134 3.99 -18.06 -33.57
C SER A 134 4.95 -19.16 -33.12
N ASP A 135 5.81 -18.91 -32.12
CA ASP A 135 6.79 -19.90 -31.65
C ASP A 135 6.09 -21.16 -31.11
N ALA A 136 6.74 -22.32 -31.31
CA ALA A 136 6.26 -23.58 -30.77
C ALA A 136 6.32 -23.57 -29.24
N CYS A 137 5.23 -24.02 -28.60
CA CYS A 137 5.13 -24.19 -27.16
C CYS A 137 4.34 -25.47 -26.83
N HIS A 138 4.45 -25.92 -25.58
CA HIS A 138 3.63 -27.01 -25.06
C HIS A 138 2.16 -26.57 -25.03
N GLN A 139 1.29 -27.36 -25.64
CA GLN A 139 -0.17 -27.17 -25.62
C GLN A 139 -0.78 -28.47 -25.10
N SER A 140 -1.41 -28.39 -23.94
CA SER A 140 -2.18 -29.50 -23.38
C SER A 140 -3.61 -29.51 -23.93
N PRO A 141 -4.33 -30.65 -23.85
CA PRO A 141 -5.74 -30.72 -24.22
C PRO A 141 -6.62 -29.71 -23.49
N VAL A 142 -6.23 -29.32 -22.26
CA VAL A 142 -6.88 -28.26 -21.48
C VAL A 142 -6.72 -26.92 -22.18
N THR A 143 -5.50 -26.55 -22.58
CA THR A 143 -5.26 -25.27 -23.28
C THR A 143 -6.02 -25.19 -24.60
N ASP A 144 -6.05 -26.27 -25.38
CA ASP A 144 -6.82 -26.35 -26.63
C ASP A 144 -8.34 -26.22 -26.39
N SER A 145 -8.83 -26.85 -25.32
CA SER A 145 -10.24 -26.74 -24.92
C SER A 145 -10.63 -25.32 -24.54
N ILE A 146 -9.77 -24.61 -23.80
CA ILE A 146 -10.00 -23.20 -23.44
C ILE A 146 -9.99 -22.31 -24.68
N VAL A 147 -9.05 -22.51 -25.61
CA VAL A 147 -9.03 -21.81 -26.90
C VAL A 147 -10.33 -22.05 -27.67
N SER A 148 -10.80 -23.30 -27.73
CA SER A 148 -12.07 -23.65 -28.38
C SER A 148 -13.29 -22.98 -27.72
N ILE A 149 -13.28 -22.84 -26.39
CA ILE A 149 -14.32 -22.11 -25.65
C ILE A 149 -14.32 -20.63 -26.06
N LEU A 150 -13.15 -19.96 -26.06
CA LEU A 150 -13.05 -18.55 -26.47
C LEU A 150 -13.47 -18.32 -27.93
N GLN A 151 -13.18 -19.28 -28.82
CA GLN A 151 -13.68 -19.26 -30.20
C GLN A 151 -15.20 -19.42 -30.27
N THR A 152 -15.79 -20.29 -29.43
CA THR A 152 -17.25 -20.42 -29.31
C THR A 152 -17.88 -19.10 -28.86
N LEU A 153 -17.32 -18.46 -27.84
CA LEU A 153 -17.78 -17.15 -27.37
C LEU A 153 -17.68 -16.06 -28.46
N THR A 154 -16.63 -16.13 -29.28
CA THR A 154 -16.43 -15.24 -30.42
C THR A 154 -17.50 -15.46 -31.48
N GLN A 155 -17.87 -16.72 -31.74
CA GLN A 155 -18.90 -17.07 -32.70
C GLN A 155 -20.28 -16.56 -32.27
N TRP A 156 -20.58 -16.53 -30.97
CA TRP A 156 -21.84 -15.97 -30.48
C TRP A 156 -22.02 -14.48 -30.78
N ILE A 157 -20.95 -13.72 -30.96
CA ILE A 157 -21.04 -12.32 -31.40
C ILE A 157 -21.66 -12.22 -32.80
N VAL A 158 -21.35 -13.20 -33.68
CA VAL A 158 -21.94 -13.29 -35.01
C VAL A 158 -23.41 -13.71 -34.95
N GLU A 159 -23.75 -14.62 -34.03
CA GLU A 159 -25.11 -15.10 -33.81
C GLU A 159 -26.02 -14.05 -33.14
N ILE A 160 -25.42 -13.10 -32.41
CA ILE A 160 -26.11 -12.05 -31.64
C ILE A 160 -25.70 -10.68 -32.18
N PRO A 161 -26.20 -10.26 -33.36
CA PRO A 161 -25.82 -8.99 -33.97
C PRO A 161 -26.27 -7.78 -33.11
N PRO A 162 -25.61 -6.62 -33.27
CA PRO A 162 -25.99 -5.40 -32.55
C PRO A 162 -27.40 -4.96 -32.94
N ALA A 163 -28.21 -4.61 -31.95
CA ALA A 163 -29.55 -4.09 -32.17
C ALA A 163 -29.48 -2.68 -32.78
N GLN A 164 -30.45 -2.34 -33.64
CA GLN A 164 -30.62 -0.97 -34.09
C GLN A 164 -31.08 -0.11 -32.91
N GLN A 165 -30.25 0.85 -32.50
CA GLN A 165 -30.55 1.76 -31.40
C GLN A 165 -30.15 3.20 -31.76
N ALA A 166 -30.88 4.16 -31.19
CA ALA A 166 -30.55 5.58 -31.33
C ALA A 166 -29.42 6.02 -30.38
N SER A 167 -29.14 5.23 -29.33
CA SER A 167 -28.09 5.52 -28.37
C SER A 167 -26.70 5.34 -28.99
N ARG A 168 -25.82 6.31 -28.73
CA ARG A 168 -24.39 6.24 -29.08
C ARG A 168 -23.55 5.41 -28.10
N TYR A 169 -24.12 5.05 -26.96
CA TYR A 169 -23.48 4.28 -25.89
C TYR A 169 -23.65 2.77 -26.12
N GLY A 170 -23.20 1.94 -25.17
CA GLY A 170 -23.20 0.48 -25.28
C GLY A 170 -24.46 -0.14 -25.88
N ASN A 171 -24.27 -1.13 -26.76
CA ASN A 171 -25.34 -1.82 -27.46
C ASN A 171 -26.00 -2.87 -26.57
N VAL A 172 -27.32 -2.79 -26.44
CA VAL A 172 -28.10 -3.68 -25.55
C VAL A 172 -28.02 -5.16 -25.93
N SER A 173 -27.67 -5.51 -27.17
CA SER A 173 -27.42 -6.90 -27.58
C SER A 173 -26.29 -7.56 -26.80
N TYR A 174 -25.38 -6.78 -26.20
CA TYR A 174 -24.35 -7.31 -25.30
C TYR A 174 -24.95 -8.05 -24.11
N ARG A 175 -26.11 -7.59 -23.59
CA ARG A 175 -26.79 -8.26 -22.48
C ARG A 175 -27.23 -9.66 -22.86
N ILE A 176 -27.74 -9.84 -24.07
CA ILE A 176 -28.14 -11.15 -24.61
C ILE A 176 -26.91 -12.07 -24.73
N TRP A 177 -25.78 -11.53 -25.23
CA TRP A 177 -24.54 -12.29 -25.30
C TRP A 177 -24.03 -12.69 -23.91
N HIS A 178 -24.08 -11.78 -22.95
CA HIS A 178 -23.63 -12.01 -21.57
C HIS A 178 -24.56 -12.99 -20.83
N ASP A 179 -25.87 -12.92 -21.01
CA ASP A 179 -26.83 -13.84 -20.40
C ASP A 179 -26.57 -15.27 -20.90
N ARG A 180 -26.35 -15.45 -22.22
CA ARG A 180 -25.96 -16.74 -22.79
C ARG A 180 -24.62 -17.25 -22.24
N LEU A 181 -23.66 -16.37 -22.02
CA LEU A 181 -22.40 -16.69 -21.35
C LEU A 181 -22.67 -17.23 -19.94
N VAL A 182 -23.46 -16.53 -19.11
CA VAL A 182 -23.78 -16.96 -17.75
C VAL A 182 -24.48 -18.32 -17.74
N GLU A 183 -25.49 -18.51 -18.59
CA GLU A 183 -26.25 -19.77 -18.70
C GLU A 183 -25.39 -20.96 -19.15
N SER A 184 -24.43 -20.72 -20.04
CA SER A 184 -23.62 -21.78 -20.64
C SER A 184 -22.31 -22.06 -19.88
N SER A 185 -21.87 -21.16 -19.00
CA SER A 185 -20.51 -21.18 -18.43
C SER A 185 -20.17 -22.46 -17.68
N GLU A 186 -21.09 -23.02 -16.89
CA GLU A 186 -20.85 -24.29 -16.20
C GLU A 186 -20.59 -25.43 -17.20
N SER A 187 -21.42 -25.54 -18.24
CA SER A 187 -21.25 -26.56 -19.29
C SER A 187 -19.93 -26.38 -20.07
N LEU A 188 -19.44 -25.14 -20.21
CA LEU A 188 -18.16 -24.84 -20.85
C LEU A 188 -16.99 -25.29 -19.97
N MET A 189 -17.04 -25.03 -18.65
CA MET A 189 -15.98 -25.45 -17.71
C MET A 189 -15.87 -26.98 -17.65
N LEU A 190 -17.00 -27.69 -17.62
CA LEU A 190 -17.05 -29.15 -17.57
C LEU A 190 -16.43 -29.86 -18.79
N ARG A 191 -16.10 -29.13 -19.86
CA ARG A 191 -15.40 -29.71 -21.04
C ARG A 191 -13.96 -30.10 -20.75
N PHE A 192 -13.32 -29.42 -19.79
CA PHE A 192 -11.89 -29.62 -19.50
C PHE A 192 -11.59 -29.83 -18.00
N VAL A 193 -12.52 -29.51 -17.10
CA VAL A 193 -12.35 -29.76 -15.67
C VAL A 193 -12.48 -31.26 -15.37
N PRO A 194 -11.50 -31.87 -14.68
CA PRO A 194 -11.55 -33.28 -14.26
C PRO A 194 -12.75 -33.63 -13.37
N ASP A 195 -13.16 -34.89 -13.36
CA ASP A 195 -14.35 -35.37 -12.64
C ASP A 195 -14.30 -35.12 -11.12
N ASP A 196 -13.12 -35.26 -10.52
CA ASP A 196 -12.86 -35.01 -9.09
C ASP A 196 -12.90 -33.53 -8.71
N LEU A 197 -12.85 -32.64 -9.71
CA LEU A 197 -12.86 -31.20 -9.53
C LEU A 197 -14.16 -30.55 -10.02
N ARG A 198 -15.17 -31.30 -10.47
CA ARG A 198 -16.43 -30.72 -10.98
C ARG A 198 -17.12 -29.81 -9.98
N SER A 199 -17.01 -30.09 -8.68
CA SER A 199 -17.55 -29.22 -7.62
C SER A 199 -16.91 -27.83 -7.57
N SER A 200 -15.78 -27.61 -8.25
CA SER A 200 -15.13 -26.30 -8.35
C SER A 200 -15.90 -25.30 -9.21
N THR A 201 -16.86 -25.75 -10.04
CA THR A 201 -17.64 -24.86 -10.92
C THR A 201 -18.33 -23.76 -10.15
N ILE A 202 -18.80 -24.04 -8.93
CA ILE A 202 -19.39 -23.04 -8.02
C ILE A 202 -18.47 -21.85 -7.75
N GLU A 203 -17.15 -22.08 -7.80
CA GLU A 203 -16.14 -21.07 -7.54
C GLU A 203 -15.56 -20.46 -8.82
N ILE A 204 -15.18 -21.27 -9.81
CA ILE A 204 -14.48 -20.79 -11.02
C ILE A 204 -15.39 -20.10 -12.03
N VAL A 205 -16.67 -20.48 -12.11
CA VAL A 205 -17.62 -19.89 -13.09
C VAL A 205 -17.79 -18.38 -12.84
N PRO A 206 -18.01 -17.90 -11.61
CA PRO A 206 -18.09 -16.46 -11.34
C PRO A 206 -16.89 -15.64 -11.80
N TYR A 207 -15.65 -16.14 -11.62
CA TYR A 207 -14.45 -15.48 -12.15
C TYR A 207 -14.49 -15.39 -13.68
N PHE A 208 -14.86 -16.49 -14.35
CA PHE A 208 -14.96 -16.55 -15.81
C PHE A 208 -16.03 -15.59 -16.34
N THR A 209 -17.23 -15.58 -15.76
CA THR A 209 -18.32 -14.73 -16.22
C THR A 209 -18.01 -13.24 -16.05
N ASP A 210 -17.34 -12.85 -14.95
CA ASP A 210 -16.97 -11.46 -14.69
C ASP A 210 -15.72 -11.00 -15.48
N SER A 211 -15.13 -11.88 -16.32
CA SER A 211 -13.93 -11.59 -17.11
C SER A 211 -14.19 -10.78 -18.39
N PHE A 212 -15.45 -10.58 -18.77
CA PHE A 212 -15.85 -10.13 -20.11
C PHE A 212 -16.65 -8.82 -20.14
N GLY A 213 -16.66 -8.09 -19.02
CA GLY A 213 -17.37 -6.81 -18.87
C GLY A 213 -18.61 -6.89 -17.97
N ASN A 214 -19.32 -5.79 -17.81
CA ASN A 214 -20.53 -5.73 -17.00
C ASN A 214 -21.79 -5.60 -17.87
N SER A 215 -22.71 -6.57 -17.80
CA SER A 215 -23.96 -6.57 -18.58
C SER A 215 -24.84 -5.33 -18.37
N SER A 216 -24.93 -4.84 -17.13
CA SER A 216 -25.80 -3.70 -16.80
C SER A 216 -25.24 -2.39 -17.36
N ARG A 217 -23.96 -2.13 -17.11
CA ARG A 217 -23.26 -0.89 -17.53
C ARG A 217 -22.80 -0.93 -18.98
N ILE A 218 -22.68 -2.12 -19.58
CA ILE A 218 -22.16 -2.36 -20.94
C ILE A 218 -20.76 -1.73 -21.05
N ASP A 219 -19.91 -2.03 -20.06
CA ASP A 219 -18.54 -1.56 -19.97
C ASP A 219 -17.55 -2.72 -19.78
N TYR A 220 -16.28 -2.45 -20.06
CA TYR A 220 -15.17 -3.37 -19.85
C TYR A 220 -13.91 -2.58 -19.45
N GLY A 221 -13.01 -3.19 -18.67
CA GLY A 221 -11.80 -2.54 -18.21
C GLY A 221 -10.85 -3.49 -17.49
N THR A 222 -9.80 -2.94 -16.89
CA THR A 222 -8.68 -3.69 -16.29
C THR A 222 -9.11 -4.58 -15.11
N GLY A 223 -10.21 -4.27 -14.42
CA GLY A 223 -10.79 -5.14 -13.39
C GLY A 223 -11.30 -6.48 -13.96
N HIS A 224 -11.98 -6.43 -15.11
CA HIS A 224 -12.46 -7.62 -15.81
C HIS A 224 -11.30 -8.45 -16.38
N GLU A 225 -10.30 -7.78 -16.96
CA GLU A 225 -9.05 -8.42 -17.38
C GLU A 225 -8.35 -9.13 -16.20
N THR A 226 -8.33 -8.49 -15.04
CA THR A 226 -7.75 -9.04 -13.81
C THR A 226 -8.56 -10.24 -13.30
N ASN A 227 -9.88 -10.27 -13.46
CA ASN A 227 -10.70 -11.46 -13.19
C ASN A 227 -10.44 -12.61 -14.17
N PHE A 228 -10.09 -12.33 -15.43
CA PHE A 228 -9.63 -13.38 -16.36
C PHE A 228 -8.30 -13.99 -15.91
N ALA A 229 -7.35 -13.17 -15.47
CA ALA A 229 -6.12 -13.64 -14.86
C ALA A 229 -6.37 -14.43 -13.57
N ALA A 230 -7.35 -14.01 -12.74
CA ALA A 230 -7.76 -14.72 -11.53
C ALA A 230 -8.36 -16.09 -11.84
N TRP A 231 -9.18 -16.18 -12.90
CA TRP A 231 -9.71 -17.45 -13.38
C TRP A 231 -8.58 -18.42 -13.82
N LEU A 232 -7.61 -17.93 -14.60
CA LEU A 232 -6.43 -18.72 -14.98
C LEU A 232 -5.60 -19.16 -13.76
N TYR A 233 -5.45 -18.27 -12.77
CA TYR A 233 -4.79 -18.57 -11.50
C TYR A 233 -5.53 -19.67 -10.72
N CYS A 234 -6.86 -19.62 -10.66
CA CYS A 234 -7.67 -20.67 -10.04
C CYS A 234 -7.47 -22.03 -10.72
N LEU A 235 -7.40 -22.08 -12.05
CA LEU A 235 -7.09 -23.31 -12.80
C LEU A 235 -5.68 -23.84 -12.48
N ALA A 236 -4.69 -22.95 -12.33
CA ALA A 236 -3.34 -23.32 -11.91
C ALA A 236 -3.30 -23.83 -10.46
N ARG A 237 -4.05 -23.20 -9.55
CA ARG A 237 -4.21 -23.64 -8.15
C ARG A 237 -4.84 -25.03 -8.05
N MET A 238 -5.71 -25.41 -8.97
CA MET A 238 -6.28 -26.76 -9.05
C MET A 238 -5.39 -27.77 -9.78
N GLY A 239 -4.26 -27.34 -10.35
CA GLY A 239 -3.38 -28.19 -11.16
C GLY A 239 -3.96 -28.59 -12.52
N VAL A 240 -5.04 -27.92 -12.95
CA VAL A 240 -5.67 -28.10 -14.27
C VAL A 240 -4.79 -27.48 -15.37
N ILE A 241 -4.18 -26.33 -15.06
CA ILE A 241 -3.11 -25.71 -15.86
C ILE A 241 -1.81 -25.86 -15.07
N LYS A 242 -0.72 -26.22 -15.74
CA LYS A 242 0.61 -26.39 -15.12
C LYS A 242 1.59 -25.33 -15.63
N GLU A 243 2.75 -25.22 -14.98
CA GLU A 243 3.81 -24.28 -15.42
C GLU A 243 4.28 -24.53 -16.85
N GLU A 244 4.24 -25.79 -17.32
CA GLU A 244 4.54 -26.16 -18.71
C GLU A 244 3.55 -25.57 -19.72
N ASP A 245 2.31 -25.27 -19.31
CA ASP A 245 1.28 -24.64 -20.13
C ASP A 245 1.41 -23.11 -20.20
N TYR A 246 2.16 -22.46 -19.29
CA TYR A 246 2.19 -21.00 -19.17
C TYR A 246 2.53 -20.26 -20.48
N PRO A 247 3.50 -20.73 -21.30
CA PRO A 247 3.73 -20.12 -22.61
C PRO A 247 2.50 -20.17 -23.53
N ALA A 248 1.72 -21.26 -23.51
CA ALA A 248 0.47 -21.38 -24.28
C ALA A 248 -0.68 -20.57 -23.65
N VAL A 249 -0.72 -20.44 -22.32
CA VAL A 249 -1.67 -19.55 -21.63
C VAL A 249 -1.53 -18.12 -22.15
N VAL A 250 -0.30 -17.63 -22.34
CA VAL A 250 -0.08 -16.28 -22.89
C VAL A 250 -0.24 -16.25 -24.42
N SER A 251 0.47 -17.11 -25.15
CA SER A 251 0.56 -17.03 -26.62
C SER A 251 -0.61 -17.66 -27.38
N ARG A 252 -1.54 -18.35 -26.71
CA ARG A 252 -2.73 -18.97 -27.33
C ARG A 252 -4.00 -18.47 -26.66
N ILE A 253 -4.14 -18.73 -25.35
CA ILE A 253 -5.37 -18.42 -24.61
C ILE A 253 -5.55 -16.90 -24.51
N PHE A 254 -4.55 -16.17 -24.01
CA PHE A 254 -4.65 -14.74 -23.80
C PHE A 254 -4.74 -13.97 -25.14
N VAL A 255 -4.09 -14.45 -26.20
CA VAL A 255 -4.27 -13.92 -27.57
C VAL A 255 -5.75 -14.03 -27.99
N LYS A 256 -6.37 -15.20 -27.83
CA LYS A 256 -7.78 -15.41 -28.19
C LYS A 256 -8.75 -14.64 -27.30
N TYR A 257 -8.40 -14.45 -26.02
CA TYR A 257 -9.12 -13.58 -25.11
C TYR A 257 -9.14 -12.13 -25.63
N LEU A 258 -7.98 -11.59 -26.02
CA LEU A 258 -7.90 -10.22 -26.55
C LEU A 258 -8.62 -10.06 -27.88
N GLU A 259 -8.55 -11.05 -28.78
CA GLU A 259 -9.33 -11.04 -30.02
C GLU A 259 -10.84 -10.97 -29.73
N LEU A 260 -11.32 -11.75 -28.76
CA LEU A 260 -12.71 -11.74 -28.32
C LEU A 260 -13.08 -10.37 -27.72
N MET A 261 -12.26 -9.83 -26.82
CA MET A 261 -12.52 -8.53 -26.16
C MET A 261 -12.56 -7.38 -27.15
N ARG A 262 -11.62 -7.31 -28.09
CA ARG A 262 -11.63 -6.29 -29.16
C ARG A 262 -12.89 -6.39 -30.02
N LYS A 263 -13.38 -7.61 -30.30
CA LYS A 263 -14.64 -7.80 -31.03
C LYS A 263 -15.86 -7.34 -30.22
N LEU A 264 -15.95 -7.69 -28.94
CA LEU A 264 -17.05 -7.21 -28.08
C LEU A 264 -17.05 -5.68 -27.98
N GLN A 265 -15.88 -5.07 -27.76
CA GLN A 265 -15.71 -3.62 -27.67
C GLN A 265 -16.19 -2.92 -28.93
N LEU A 266 -15.82 -3.42 -30.11
CA LEU A 266 -16.18 -2.80 -31.39
C LEU A 266 -17.62 -3.09 -31.82
N VAL A 267 -18.12 -4.31 -31.64
CA VAL A 267 -19.45 -4.72 -32.12
C VAL A 267 -20.55 -4.18 -31.22
N TYR A 268 -20.34 -4.22 -29.91
CA TYR A 268 -21.32 -3.76 -28.94
C TYR A 268 -21.00 -2.39 -28.34
N CYS A 269 -19.96 -1.69 -28.81
CA CYS A 269 -19.59 -0.36 -28.34
C CYS A 269 -19.44 -0.29 -26.81
N LEU A 270 -18.77 -1.27 -26.21
CA LEU A 270 -18.53 -1.30 -24.75
C LEU A 270 -17.83 -0.03 -24.32
N GLU A 271 -18.22 0.53 -23.18
CA GLU A 271 -17.55 1.71 -22.61
C GLU A 271 -16.31 1.31 -21.79
N PRO A 272 -15.28 2.17 -21.73
CA PRO A 272 -14.14 1.96 -20.84
C PRO A 272 -14.53 2.06 -19.34
N ALA A 273 -14.45 0.96 -18.62
CA ALA A 273 -14.73 0.90 -17.19
C ALA A 273 -13.53 1.40 -16.37
N GLY A 274 -13.71 2.45 -15.59
CA GLY A 274 -12.65 3.00 -14.73
C GLY A 274 -11.48 3.62 -15.50
N SER A 275 -11.68 4.01 -16.77
CA SER A 275 -10.62 4.68 -17.53
C SER A 275 -10.29 6.05 -16.94
N HIS A 276 -8.99 6.35 -16.86
CA HIS A 276 -8.51 7.69 -16.55
C HIS A 276 -8.39 8.57 -17.82
N GLY A 277 -9.05 8.16 -18.92
CA GLY A 277 -8.90 8.78 -20.23
C GLY A 277 -7.43 8.80 -20.67
N VAL A 278 -6.93 9.97 -21.07
CA VAL A 278 -5.54 10.16 -21.50
C VAL A 278 -4.51 9.91 -20.40
N TRP A 279 -4.93 9.81 -19.13
CA TRP A 279 -4.05 9.55 -17.99
C TRP A 279 -3.90 8.06 -17.66
N GLY A 280 -4.63 7.18 -18.36
CA GLY A 280 -4.48 5.72 -18.25
C GLY A 280 -3.44 5.18 -19.24
N LEU A 281 -2.95 3.95 -18.99
CA LEU A 281 -2.08 3.25 -19.94
C LEU A 281 -2.80 2.94 -21.26
N ASP A 282 -4.01 2.43 -21.15
CA ASP A 282 -4.93 2.12 -22.25
C ASP A 282 -6.37 2.18 -21.71
N ASP A 283 -7.35 2.30 -22.60
CA ASP A 283 -8.76 2.43 -22.19
C ASP A 283 -9.27 1.15 -21.51
N TYR A 284 -8.76 -0.02 -21.91
CA TYR A 284 -9.36 -1.30 -21.56
C TYR A 284 -8.39 -2.29 -20.91
N CYS A 285 -7.12 -2.33 -21.36
CA CYS A 285 -6.23 -3.46 -21.08
C CYS A 285 -4.91 -3.01 -20.44
N PHE A 286 -4.30 -3.87 -19.62
CA PHE A 286 -2.99 -3.63 -19.02
C PHE A 286 -2.04 -4.82 -19.22
N LEU A 287 -2.50 -6.04 -18.91
CA LEU A 287 -1.71 -7.27 -18.98
C LEU A 287 -1.07 -7.56 -20.36
N PRO A 288 -1.68 -7.25 -21.52
CA PRO A 288 -1.05 -7.45 -22.82
C PRO A 288 0.26 -6.66 -22.98
N PHE A 289 0.36 -5.48 -22.37
CA PHE A 289 1.57 -4.67 -22.40
C PHE A 289 2.66 -5.27 -21.51
N ILE A 290 2.30 -5.87 -20.38
CA ILE A 290 3.23 -6.63 -19.53
C ILE A 290 3.77 -7.84 -20.31
N PHE A 291 2.88 -8.67 -20.85
CA PHE A 291 3.30 -9.88 -21.57
C PHE A 291 4.06 -9.54 -22.86
N GLY A 292 3.57 -8.59 -23.64
CA GLY A 292 4.18 -8.17 -24.88
C GLY A 292 5.53 -7.49 -24.73
N SER A 293 5.73 -6.71 -23.66
CA SER A 293 7.05 -6.14 -23.35
C SER A 293 8.05 -7.24 -22.99
N SER A 294 7.62 -8.30 -22.29
CA SER A 294 8.45 -9.48 -22.00
C SER A 294 8.87 -10.24 -23.27
N GLN A 295 7.95 -10.41 -24.24
CA GLN A 295 8.27 -11.02 -25.54
C GLN A 295 9.42 -10.29 -26.27
N LEU A 296 9.52 -8.97 -26.08
CA LEU A 296 10.49 -8.11 -26.74
C LEU A 296 11.79 -7.92 -25.94
N ILE A 297 11.91 -8.49 -24.74
CA ILE A 297 13.16 -8.45 -23.96
C ILE A 297 14.27 -9.18 -24.73
N GLY A 298 15.41 -8.50 -24.89
CA GLY A 298 16.55 -9.02 -25.63
C GLY A 298 16.42 -8.93 -27.15
N HIS A 299 15.34 -8.35 -27.67
CA HIS A 299 15.15 -8.21 -29.11
C HIS A 299 16.22 -7.29 -29.74
N LYS A 300 16.86 -7.77 -30.82
CA LYS A 300 18.03 -7.13 -31.43
C LYS A 300 17.71 -5.75 -32.01
N TYR A 301 16.62 -5.67 -32.79
CA TYR A 301 16.31 -4.49 -33.60
C TYR A 301 15.17 -3.64 -33.04
N MET A 302 14.02 -4.25 -32.73
CA MET A 302 12.87 -3.56 -32.14
C MET A 302 13.16 -3.09 -30.71
N LYS A 303 13.07 -1.78 -30.49
CA LYS A 303 13.21 -1.10 -29.19
C LYS A 303 11.85 -0.47 -28.80
N PRO A 304 11.66 0.02 -27.56
CA PRO A 304 10.39 0.66 -27.18
C PRO A 304 9.94 1.76 -28.14
N LYS A 305 10.84 2.64 -28.61
CA LYS A 305 10.55 3.66 -29.64
C LYS A 305 10.05 3.12 -30.99
N SER A 306 10.24 1.83 -31.28
CA SER A 306 9.81 1.21 -32.53
C SER A 306 8.29 1.17 -32.70
N ILE A 307 7.51 1.41 -31.63
CA ILE A 307 6.06 1.53 -31.70
C ILE A 307 5.57 2.68 -32.61
N HIS A 308 6.46 3.64 -32.90
CA HIS A 308 6.18 4.75 -33.81
C HIS A 308 6.40 4.43 -35.29
N ASN A 309 7.04 3.31 -35.60
CA ASN A 309 7.30 2.89 -36.96
C ASN A 309 6.13 2.04 -37.49
N GLU A 310 5.45 2.54 -38.52
CA GLU A 310 4.28 1.88 -39.11
C GLU A 310 4.63 0.54 -39.77
N ASP A 311 5.75 0.45 -40.50
CA ASP A 311 6.20 -0.80 -41.12
C ASP A 311 6.41 -1.91 -40.07
N ILE A 312 6.95 -1.56 -38.89
CA ILE A 312 7.14 -2.51 -37.80
C ILE A 312 5.79 -2.98 -37.26
N LEU A 313 4.84 -2.08 -37.07
CA LEU A 313 3.51 -2.45 -36.60
C LEU A 313 2.78 -3.33 -37.61
N GLU A 314 2.81 -2.98 -38.89
CA GLU A 314 2.14 -3.74 -39.94
C GLU A 314 2.71 -5.16 -40.09
N ASN A 315 4.03 -5.32 -39.99
CA ASN A 315 4.68 -6.62 -40.21
C ASN A 315 4.79 -7.50 -38.96
N PHE A 316 4.73 -6.94 -37.75
CA PHE A 316 5.04 -7.67 -36.51
C PHE A 316 3.94 -7.60 -35.43
N SER A 317 2.83 -6.88 -35.65
CA SER A 317 1.74 -6.81 -34.67
C SER A 317 1.04 -8.15 -34.42
N ASP A 318 1.07 -9.08 -35.37
CA ASP A 318 0.52 -10.44 -35.20
C ASP A 318 1.45 -11.36 -34.37
N GLU A 319 2.71 -10.97 -34.18
CA GLU A 319 3.73 -11.79 -33.50
C GLU A 319 4.01 -11.34 -32.06
N TYR A 320 3.69 -10.08 -31.71
CA TYR A 320 4.00 -9.49 -30.42
C TYR A 320 2.80 -8.74 -29.85
N LEU A 321 2.35 -9.15 -28.64
CA LEU A 321 1.17 -8.60 -27.97
C LEU A 321 1.24 -7.08 -27.79
N TYR A 322 2.42 -6.54 -27.44
CA TYR A 322 2.61 -5.09 -27.24
C TYR A 322 2.32 -4.33 -28.53
N LEU A 323 2.91 -4.79 -29.64
CA LEU A 323 2.73 -4.17 -30.95
C LEU A 323 1.29 -4.34 -31.45
N SER A 324 0.68 -5.50 -31.19
CA SER A 324 -0.75 -5.74 -31.45
C SER A 324 -1.65 -4.71 -30.76
N CYS A 325 -1.37 -4.39 -29.49
CA CYS A 325 -2.13 -3.39 -28.75
C CYS A 325 -1.90 -1.98 -29.29
N ILE A 326 -0.66 -1.59 -29.59
CA ILE A 326 -0.38 -0.27 -30.20
C ILE A 326 -1.08 -0.13 -31.55
N ALA A 327 -1.02 -1.15 -32.40
CA ALA A 327 -1.70 -1.16 -33.69
C ALA A 327 -3.22 -1.01 -33.53
N PHE A 328 -3.80 -1.67 -32.53
CA PHE A 328 -5.23 -1.52 -32.22
C PHE A 328 -5.57 -0.11 -31.75
N VAL A 329 -4.80 0.47 -30.82
CA VAL A 329 -4.98 1.84 -30.32
C VAL A 329 -4.93 2.86 -31.46
N LYS A 330 -3.90 2.80 -32.33
CA LYS A 330 -3.77 3.68 -33.50
C LYS A 330 -4.90 3.51 -34.52
N LYS A 331 -5.51 2.31 -34.59
CA LYS A 331 -6.64 2.05 -35.47
C LYS A 331 -7.92 2.73 -34.97
N VAL A 332 -8.20 2.62 -33.67
CA VAL A 332 -9.47 3.06 -33.05
C VAL A 332 -9.46 4.53 -32.64
N LYS A 333 -8.33 5.06 -32.16
CA LYS A 333 -8.17 6.47 -31.81
C LYS A 333 -7.66 7.26 -33.01
N LYS A 334 -8.14 8.50 -33.18
CA LYS A 334 -7.74 9.42 -34.25
C LYS A 334 -6.93 10.57 -33.66
N GLY A 335 -5.98 11.09 -34.43
CA GLY A 335 -5.08 12.17 -34.00
C GLY A 335 -3.64 11.68 -33.81
N LEU A 336 -2.81 12.53 -33.23
CA LEU A 336 -1.42 12.18 -32.93
C LEU A 336 -1.38 11.21 -31.74
N PHE A 337 -0.51 10.21 -31.83
CA PHE A 337 -0.40 9.17 -30.79
C PHE A 337 -0.09 9.75 -29.40
N ALA A 338 0.83 10.73 -29.34
CA ALA A 338 1.19 11.45 -28.12
C ALA A 338 0.02 12.24 -27.49
N GLU A 339 -1.01 12.62 -28.25
CA GLU A 339 -2.14 13.38 -27.73
C GLU A 339 -3.20 12.48 -27.10
N HIS A 340 -3.51 11.35 -27.74
CA HIS A 340 -4.57 10.45 -27.27
C HIS A 340 -4.07 9.29 -26.40
N SER A 341 -2.75 9.05 -26.37
CA SER A 341 -2.08 8.00 -25.61
C SER A 341 -0.70 8.46 -25.09
N PRO A 342 -0.63 9.58 -24.35
CA PRO A 342 0.63 10.17 -23.91
C PRO A 342 1.49 9.22 -23.08
N LEU A 343 0.88 8.42 -22.18
CA LEU A 343 1.66 7.52 -21.33
C LEU A 343 2.36 6.40 -22.13
N LEU A 344 1.71 5.83 -23.15
CA LEU A 344 2.34 4.86 -24.04
C LEU A 344 3.42 5.51 -24.92
N ASP A 345 3.23 6.78 -25.30
CA ASP A 345 4.22 7.57 -26.02
C ASP A 345 5.47 7.82 -25.15
N ASP A 346 5.28 8.24 -23.89
CA ASP A 346 6.35 8.45 -22.92
C ASP A 346 7.13 7.16 -22.63
N ILE A 347 6.41 6.03 -22.43
CA ILE A 347 7.04 4.71 -22.22
C ILE A 347 7.90 4.30 -23.42
N SER A 348 7.58 4.77 -24.63
CA SER A 348 8.39 4.51 -25.82
C SER A 348 9.79 5.14 -25.75
N GLY A 349 9.97 6.18 -24.92
CA GLY A 349 11.26 6.81 -24.63
C GLY A 349 12.18 5.98 -23.73
N VAL A 350 11.65 4.95 -23.05
CA VAL A 350 12.44 4.05 -22.19
C VAL A 350 13.47 3.28 -23.03
N PRO A 351 14.73 3.15 -22.59
CA PRO A 351 15.82 2.67 -23.45
C PRO A 351 15.72 1.20 -23.87
N ASN A 352 15.06 0.35 -23.07
CA ASN A 352 14.95 -1.08 -23.37
C ASN A 352 13.70 -1.74 -22.77
N TRP A 353 13.27 -2.84 -23.40
CA TRP A 353 12.06 -3.59 -23.02
C TRP A 353 12.13 -4.22 -21.63
N ASN A 354 13.31 -4.50 -21.08
CA ASN A 354 13.44 -5.04 -19.73
C ASN A 354 13.01 -4.00 -18.68
N LYS A 355 13.43 -2.74 -18.87
CA LYS A 355 12.97 -1.61 -18.04
C LYS A 355 11.47 -1.33 -18.24
N VAL A 356 10.97 -1.40 -19.48
CA VAL A 356 9.53 -1.26 -19.76
C VAL A 356 8.72 -2.32 -19.01
N ASN A 357 9.09 -3.60 -19.14
CA ASN A 357 8.41 -4.69 -18.47
C ASN A 357 8.43 -4.56 -16.94
N SER A 358 9.60 -4.23 -16.37
CA SER A 358 9.75 -4.00 -14.92
C SER A 358 8.87 -2.84 -14.44
N GLY A 359 8.87 -1.73 -15.18
CA GLY A 359 8.03 -0.56 -14.88
C GLY A 359 6.54 -0.87 -14.98
N LEU A 360 6.12 -1.61 -16.00
CA LEU A 360 4.72 -2.02 -16.18
C LEU A 360 4.27 -3.00 -15.08
N LEU A 361 5.12 -3.90 -14.60
CA LEU A 361 4.78 -4.77 -13.46
C LEU A 361 4.55 -3.96 -12.18
N LYS A 362 5.39 -2.95 -11.90
CA LYS A 362 5.19 -2.03 -10.77
C LYS A 362 3.93 -1.20 -10.95
N MET A 363 3.72 -0.65 -12.14
CA MET A 363 2.55 0.15 -12.47
C MET A 363 1.26 -0.68 -12.40
N TYR A 364 1.25 -1.94 -12.81
CA TYR A 364 0.09 -2.83 -12.66
C TYR A 364 -0.29 -3.02 -11.19
N LYS A 365 0.71 -3.19 -10.32
CA LYS A 365 0.46 -3.27 -8.88
C LYS A 365 -0.21 -2.00 -8.37
N VAL A 366 0.34 -0.82 -8.67
CA VAL A 366 -0.14 0.46 -8.12
C VAL A 366 -1.44 0.95 -8.77
N GLU A 367 -1.53 0.91 -10.10
CA GLU A 367 -2.63 1.51 -10.87
C GLU A 367 -3.79 0.54 -11.15
N VAL A 368 -3.61 -0.77 -10.89
CA VAL A 368 -4.71 -1.74 -11.00
C VAL A 368 -4.97 -2.39 -9.65
N LEU A 369 -3.98 -3.09 -9.08
CA LEU A 369 -4.20 -3.90 -7.88
C LEU A 369 -4.29 -3.10 -6.57
N GLU A 370 -3.81 -1.86 -6.53
CA GLU A 370 -3.89 -0.97 -5.36
C GLU A 370 -5.02 0.07 -5.49
N LYS A 371 -5.79 0.06 -6.58
CA LYS A 371 -6.94 0.95 -6.79
C LYS A 371 -8.24 0.31 -6.33
N VAL A 372 -8.83 0.87 -5.27
CA VAL A 372 -10.15 0.44 -4.74
C VAL A 372 -11.24 0.43 -5.82
N PRO A 373 -11.41 1.45 -6.68
CA PRO A 373 -12.46 1.45 -7.69
C PRO A 373 -12.39 0.27 -8.67
N ILE A 374 -11.20 -0.29 -8.87
CA ILE A 374 -10.97 -1.46 -9.73
C ILE A 374 -11.13 -2.74 -8.91
N MET A 375 -10.38 -2.86 -7.80
CA MET A 375 -10.30 -4.09 -7.02
C MET A 375 -11.52 -4.37 -6.12
N GLN A 376 -12.43 -3.41 -5.91
CA GLN A 376 -13.72 -3.66 -5.26
C GLN A 376 -14.57 -4.72 -5.99
N HIS A 377 -14.31 -4.95 -7.28
CA HIS A 377 -15.00 -5.95 -8.08
C HIS A 377 -14.27 -7.30 -8.12
N PHE A 378 -13.06 -7.39 -7.58
CA PHE A 378 -12.30 -8.63 -7.51
C PHE A 378 -12.96 -9.63 -6.55
N LEU A 379 -13.01 -10.91 -6.97
CA LEU A 379 -13.77 -11.96 -6.31
C LEU A 379 -12.88 -12.82 -5.39
N TYR A 380 -13.42 -13.20 -4.22
CA TYR A 380 -12.72 -14.01 -3.22
C TYR A 380 -13.50 -15.26 -2.83
N GLY A 381 -12.90 -16.42 -3.05
CA GLY A 381 -13.42 -17.75 -2.74
C GLY A 381 -12.49 -18.55 -1.83
N TRP A 382 -12.46 -19.88 -1.99
CA TRP A 382 -11.54 -20.77 -1.27
C TRP A 382 -10.18 -20.94 -1.98
N LEU A 383 -10.18 -20.87 -3.31
CA LEU A 383 -8.96 -20.83 -4.13
C LEU A 383 -8.25 -19.50 -3.91
N ILE A 384 -8.94 -18.36 -4.10
CA ILE A 384 -8.39 -17.04 -3.77
C ILE A 384 -8.96 -16.58 -2.43
N LYS A 385 -8.30 -16.99 -1.35
CA LYS A 385 -8.79 -16.75 0.00
C LYS A 385 -8.74 -15.27 0.35
N TRP A 386 -9.88 -14.75 0.81
CA TRP A 386 -9.90 -13.52 1.59
C TRP A 386 -9.28 -13.80 2.95
N TYR A 387 -8.14 -13.18 3.23
CA TYR A 387 -7.59 -13.21 4.58
C TYR A 387 -8.42 -12.28 5.46
N CYS A 388 -9.41 -12.86 6.14
CA CYS A 388 -9.66 -12.44 7.51
C CYS A 388 -8.47 -12.93 8.34
N LEU A 389 -8.04 -12.21 9.37
CA LEU A 389 -7.13 -12.75 10.38
C LEU A 389 -7.82 -13.93 11.07
N VAL A 390 -7.82 -15.09 10.41
CA VAL A 390 -7.94 -16.39 11.04
C VAL A 390 -6.50 -16.83 11.17
N PHE A 391 -5.98 -16.77 12.40
CA PHE A 391 -4.69 -17.34 12.76
C PHE A 391 -4.71 -18.82 12.35
N THR A 392 -4.22 -19.13 11.14
CA THR A 392 -3.82 -20.49 10.80
C THR A 392 -2.47 -20.66 11.44
N ALA A 393 -2.47 -21.07 12.71
CA ALA A 393 -1.33 -21.74 13.29
C ALA A 393 -1.07 -23.00 12.43
N SER A 394 -0.25 -22.86 11.39
CA SER A 394 0.47 -23.99 10.82
C SER A 394 1.46 -24.47 11.87
N LEU A 395 0.95 -25.25 12.83
CA LEU A 395 1.80 -26.13 13.62
C LEU A 395 2.53 -27.04 12.64
N ASN A 396 3.86 -26.98 12.66
CA ASN A 396 4.70 -28.05 12.16
C ASN A 396 4.43 -29.34 12.97
N ILE A 397 3.40 -30.12 12.59
CA ILE A 397 3.06 -31.44 13.18
C ILE A 397 4.04 -32.54 12.68
N HIS A 398 5.32 -32.19 12.46
CA HIS A 398 6.36 -33.17 12.12
C HIS A 398 7.53 -33.22 13.11
N LYS A 399 7.51 -32.45 14.21
CA LYS A 399 8.52 -32.56 15.28
C LYS A 399 8.03 -32.98 16.67
N VAL A 400 6.73 -33.24 16.87
CA VAL A 400 6.18 -33.66 18.19
C VAL A 400 5.91 -35.18 18.27
N LYS A 401 6.09 -35.95 17.19
CA LYS A 401 5.81 -37.39 17.19
C LYS A 401 6.87 -38.29 17.86
N HIS A 402 7.93 -37.74 18.46
CA HIS A 402 9.05 -38.56 18.95
C HIS A 402 9.22 -38.70 20.46
N ASN A 403 8.34 -38.16 21.31
CA ASN A 403 8.49 -38.26 22.78
C ASN A 403 7.21 -38.67 23.55
N PHE A 404 6.44 -39.62 23.03
CA PHE A 404 5.43 -40.31 23.85
C PHE A 404 5.48 -41.82 23.61
N ARG A 405 6.36 -42.49 24.35
CA ARG A 405 6.24 -43.92 24.68
C ARG A 405 6.65 -44.09 26.15
N ALA A 406 5.80 -44.80 26.89
CA ALA A 406 5.82 -45.04 28.35
C ALA A 406 5.22 -43.86 29.16
N PHE A 407 4.22 -44.01 30.02
CA PHE A 407 3.85 -45.11 30.91
C PHE A 407 2.33 -45.21 31.09
N ASN A 408 1.81 -46.44 31.09
CA ASN A 408 0.62 -46.83 31.84
C ASN A 408 1.09 -47.28 33.23
N VAL A 409 0.36 -46.91 34.30
CA VAL A 409 -0.18 -47.76 35.39
C VAL A 409 -0.60 -46.87 36.58
N CYS A 410 -1.72 -47.28 37.16
CA CYS A 410 -2.55 -46.74 38.24
C CYS A 410 -1.87 -46.35 39.57
N GLY A 411 -2.58 -45.51 40.35
CA GLY A 411 -2.78 -45.73 41.81
C GLY A 411 -2.19 -44.69 42.77
N ASP A 412 -3.10 -44.08 43.53
CA ASP A 412 -2.96 -43.58 44.92
C ASP A 412 -2.39 -42.17 45.25
N HIS A 413 -3.30 -41.38 45.84
CA HIS A 413 -3.19 -40.45 46.98
C HIS A 413 -1.93 -39.58 47.24
N HIS A 414 -2.09 -38.28 46.93
CA HIS A 414 -1.69 -37.07 47.71
C HIS A 414 -0.18 -36.73 47.88
N PRO A 415 0.16 -35.44 48.18
CA PRO A 415 0.41 -34.36 47.24
C PRO A 415 1.90 -33.95 47.18
N PHE A 416 2.42 -33.57 46.02
CA PHE A 416 3.67 -32.82 45.93
C PHE A 416 3.56 -31.70 44.90
N SER A 417 3.98 -30.52 45.35
CA SER A 417 4.00 -29.23 44.68
C SER A 417 4.74 -29.25 43.34
N MET A 418 4.12 -28.69 42.31
CA MET A 418 4.81 -28.16 41.13
C MET A 418 4.37 -26.71 40.89
N SER A 419 5.35 -25.88 40.57
CA SER A 419 5.31 -24.42 40.48
C SER A 419 4.38 -23.91 39.36
N GLY A 420 3.59 -22.88 39.69
CA GLY A 420 2.54 -22.29 38.83
C GLY A 420 2.99 -21.53 37.57
N ASN A 421 4.21 -21.70 37.06
CA ASN A 421 4.68 -20.96 35.88
C ASN A 421 4.48 -21.67 34.53
N ASP A 422 4.28 -22.99 34.51
CA ASP A 422 4.12 -23.75 33.25
C ASP A 422 2.66 -23.97 32.82
N LEU A 423 1.70 -23.81 33.73
CA LEU A 423 0.27 -23.79 33.39
C LEU A 423 -0.14 -22.47 32.70
N ILE A 424 0.56 -21.37 33.00
CA ILE A 424 0.21 -20.03 32.51
C ILE A 424 0.52 -19.90 31.01
N LYS A 425 1.63 -20.45 30.50
CA LYS A 425 1.98 -20.34 29.07
C LYS A 425 1.01 -21.10 28.14
N GLY A 426 0.53 -22.27 28.55
CA GLY A 426 -0.39 -23.09 27.74
C GLY A 426 -1.84 -22.60 27.74
N GLU A 427 -2.25 -21.87 28.79
CA GLU A 427 -3.56 -21.21 28.84
C GLU A 427 -3.54 -19.81 28.19
N TYR A 428 -2.40 -19.12 28.16
CA TYR A 428 -2.24 -17.80 27.52
C TYR A 428 -2.44 -17.83 25.99
N GLU A 429 -1.88 -18.82 25.29
CA GLU A 429 -2.06 -18.93 23.82
C GLU A 429 -3.51 -19.26 23.44
N LYS A 430 -4.21 -20.07 24.25
CA LYS A 430 -5.64 -20.34 24.07
C LYS A 430 -6.49 -19.12 24.40
N SER A 431 -6.11 -18.34 25.42
CA SER A 431 -6.81 -17.15 25.87
C SER A 431 -6.76 -16.02 24.84
N ASN A 432 -5.61 -15.77 24.20
CA ASN A 432 -5.50 -14.76 23.12
C ASN A 432 -6.41 -15.08 21.92
N ILE A 433 -6.50 -16.35 21.52
CA ILE A 433 -7.35 -16.78 20.40
C ILE A 433 -8.83 -16.62 20.75
N ILE A 434 -9.23 -16.92 21.99
CA ILE A 434 -10.61 -16.77 22.47
C ILE A 434 -10.97 -15.28 22.63
N PHE A 435 -10.02 -14.46 23.09
CA PHE A 435 -10.19 -13.02 23.33
C PHE A 435 -10.38 -12.24 22.02
N GLU A 436 -9.55 -12.49 20.99
CA GLU A 436 -9.73 -11.86 19.68
C GLU A 436 -11.01 -12.31 18.97
N THR A 437 -11.41 -13.57 19.18
CA THR A 437 -12.68 -14.10 18.70
C THR A 437 -13.86 -13.41 19.40
N ALA A 438 -13.77 -13.15 20.70
CA ALA A 438 -14.78 -12.42 21.47
C ALA A 438 -14.92 -10.96 21.03
N ILE A 439 -13.81 -10.27 20.73
CA ILE A 439 -13.82 -8.91 20.14
C ILE A 439 -14.55 -8.93 18.79
N CYS A 440 -14.26 -9.92 17.94
CA CYS A 440 -14.85 -10.03 16.62
C CYS A 440 -16.35 -10.38 16.68
N MET A 441 -16.77 -11.20 17.64
CA MET A 441 -18.18 -11.57 17.84
C MET A 441 -19.01 -10.42 18.43
N LYS A 442 -18.50 -9.67 19.41
CA LYS A 442 -19.20 -8.48 19.96
C LYS A 442 -19.33 -7.36 18.92
N LYS A 443 -18.36 -7.21 18.02
CA LYS A 443 -18.41 -6.29 16.85
C LYS A 443 -19.49 -6.67 15.82
N LYS A 444 -19.89 -7.94 15.78
CA LYS A 444 -21.03 -8.43 14.97
C LYS A 444 -22.38 -8.19 15.65
N GLU A 445 -22.44 -8.21 16.98
CA GLU A 445 -23.67 -7.94 17.75
C GLU A 445 -24.03 -6.46 17.77
N THR A 446 -23.06 -5.56 17.96
CA THR A 446 -23.31 -4.11 17.94
C THR A 446 -23.79 -3.60 16.58
N ASN A 447 -23.33 -4.20 15.48
CA ASN A 447 -23.80 -3.88 14.12
C ASN A 447 -25.18 -4.45 13.78
N LYS A 448 -25.72 -5.40 14.56
CA LYS A 448 -27.10 -5.92 14.38
C LYS A 448 -28.14 -5.05 15.08
N THR A 449 -27.77 -4.28 16.09
CA THR A 449 -28.69 -3.40 16.84
C THR A 449 -29.07 -2.11 16.13
N THR A 450 -28.50 -1.80 14.95
CA THR A 450 -28.70 -0.50 14.27
C THR A 450 -29.49 -0.59 12.95
N THR A 451 -30.02 -1.76 12.57
CA THR A 451 -30.91 -1.89 11.42
C THR A 451 -32.18 -2.63 11.81
N GLY A 452 -33.09 -1.93 12.46
CA GLY A 452 -34.46 -2.38 12.67
C GLY A 452 -35.36 -1.84 11.56
N THR A 453 -35.75 -2.68 10.61
CA THR A 453 -37.01 -2.51 9.87
C THR A 453 -37.66 -3.86 9.65
N ASN A 454 -38.95 -3.86 9.96
CA ASN A 454 -39.87 -4.99 10.08
C ASN A 454 -40.13 -5.70 8.76
N GLU A 455 -40.18 -7.03 8.79
CA GLU A 455 -41.13 -7.80 7.98
C GLU A 455 -41.48 -9.10 8.72
N SER A 456 -42.78 -9.31 8.87
CA SER A 456 -43.44 -10.35 9.65
C SER A 456 -43.83 -11.55 8.79
N GLU A 457 -43.91 -12.71 9.45
CA GLU A 457 -44.60 -13.94 9.03
C GLU A 457 -43.86 -14.88 8.07
N THR A 458 -43.24 -15.92 8.64
CA THR A 458 -43.71 -17.32 8.55
C THR A 458 -42.81 -18.20 9.40
N GLY A 459 -43.21 -18.43 10.65
CA GLY A 459 -42.60 -19.43 11.51
C GLY A 459 -43.29 -20.77 11.30
N PHE A 460 -42.53 -21.81 10.98
CA PHE A 460 -42.62 -23.14 11.59
C PHE A 460 -41.37 -23.93 11.18
N GLU A 461 -40.77 -24.63 12.14
CA GLU A 461 -39.51 -25.41 12.08
C GLU A 461 -38.20 -24.66 12.38
N PHE A 462 -38.10 -24.00 13.53
CA PHE A 462 -36.79 -23.63 14.12
C PHE A 462 -36.72 -23.77 15.65
N GLU A 463 -37.55 -24.63 16.27
CA GLU A 463 -37.54 -24.78 17.74
C GLU A 463 -36.65 -25.92 18.28
N ASN A 464 -35.98 -26.70 17.44
CA ASN A 464 -35.21 -27.87 17.93
C ASN A 464 -33.67 -27.77 17.83
N PHE A 465 -33.12 -26.58 17.57
CA PHE A 465 -31.66 -26.37 17.55
C PHE A 465 -31.09 -25.54 18.72
N ASN A 466 -31.92 -24.78 19.44
CA ASN A 466 -31.44 -23.94 20.54
C ASN A 466 -31.32 -24.67 21.89
N GLU A 467 -32.12 -25.70 22.17
CA GLU A 467 -32.02 -26.41 23.46
C GLU A 467 -30.78 -27.32 23.60
N LYS A 468 -30.04 -27.55 22.50
CA LYS A 468 -28.87 -28.44 22.51
C LYS A 468 -27.52 -27.72 22.57
N MET A 469 -27.48 -26.39 22.51
CA MET A 469 -26.25 -25.60 22.64
C MET A 469 -26.13 -24.83 23.97
N GLU A 470 -27.12 -24.90 24.86
CA GLU A 470 -27.09 -24.19 26.15
C GLU A 470 -26.50 -24.99 27.32
N LYS A 471 -25.96 -26.19 27.09
CA LYS A 471 -25.46 -27.05 28.19
C LYS A 471 -23.97 -27.33 28.22
N ASP A 472 -23.15 -26.70 27.37
CA ASP A 472 -21.70 -26.94 27.40
C ASP A 472 -20.84 -25.76 26.89
N SER A 473 -21.19 -24.52 27.23
CA SER A 473 -20.28 -23.39 27.01
C SER A 473 -20.17 -22.46 28.21
N ASP A 474 -19.19 -22.76 29.08
CA ASP A 474 -18.61 -21.77 30.00
C ASP A 474 -17.88 -20.68 29.19
N PHE A 475 -18.62 -19.74 28.61
CA PHE A 475 -18.04 -18.52 28.06
C PHE A 475 -17.65 -17.59 29.22
N ARG A 476 -16.34 -17.47 29.47
CA ARG A 476 -15.82 -16.49 30.45
C ARG A 476 -16.13 -15.06 29.99
N GLN A 477 -16.66 -14.25 30.90
CA GLN A 477 -16.96 -12.82 30.67
C GLN A 477 -15.67 -12.00 30.78
N TRP A 478 -15.02 -11.76 29.64
CA TRP A 478 -13.72 -11.05 29.55
C TRP A 478 -13.78 -9.57 29.97
N ASP A 479 -14.98 -8.98 30.04
CA ASP A 479 -15.23 -7.64 30.56
C ASP A 479 -15.17 -7.54 32.09
N GLU A 480 -15.19 -8.67 32.79
CA GLU A 480 -15.01 -8.79 34.25
C GLU A 480 -13.55 -8.98 34.66
N LEU A 481 -12.61 -9.08 33.71
CA LEU A 481 -11.19 -9.11 34.05
C LEU A 481 -10.75 -7.81 34.71
N ILE A 482 -9.88 -7.94 35.69
CA ILE A 482 -9.26 -6.81 36.38
C ILE A 482 -8.42 -5.95 35.40
N PRO A 483 -8.42 -4.60 35.53
CA PRO A 483 -7.81 -3.71 34.54
C PRO A 483 -6.31 -3.89 34.29
N ASP A 484 -5.58 -4.40 35.28
CA ASP A 484 -4.17 -4.78 35.20
C ASP A 484 -3.96 -6.01 34.31
N ALA A 485 -4.81 -7.03 34.42
CA ALA A 485 -4.78 -8.19 33.52
C ALA A 485 -5.14 -7.78 32.08
N LEU A 486 -6.14 -6.91 31.91
CA LEU A 486 -6.48 -6.34 30.60
C LEU A 486 -5.31 -5.52 30.02
N GLY A 487 -4.66 -4.69 30.84
CA GLY A 487 -3.52 -3.89 30.40
C GLY A 487 -2.32 -4.72 29.96
N LEU A 488 -2.04 -5.83 30.65
CA LEU A 488 -1.01 -6.80 30.23
C LEU A 488 -1.37 -7.55 28.95
N ILE A 489 -2.65 -7.78 28.69
CA ILE A 489 -3.10 -8.38 27.43
C ILE A 489 -2.95 -7.34 26.30
N PHE A 490 -3.42 -6.12 26.52
CA PHE A 490 -3.39 -5.06 25.52
C PHE A 490 -1.98 -4.57 25.19
N SER A 491 -1.01 -4.66 26.10
CA SER A 491 0.38 -4.27 25.83
C SER A 491 1.07 -5.12 24.75
N HIS A 492 0.47 -6.26 24.36
CA HIS A 492 0.92 -7.08 23.23
C HIS A 492 0.33 -6.66 21.88
N LEU A 493 -0.61 -5.70 21.86
CA LEU A 493 -1.21 -5.16 20.66
C LEU A 493 -0.42 -3.97 20.14
N SER A 494 -0.63 -3.62 18.88
CA SER A 494 -0.01 -2.41 18.31
C SER A 494 -0.57 -1.15 18.97
N LEU A 495 0.23 -0.07 19.01
CA LEU A 495 -0.21 1.24 19.51
C LEU A 495 -1.54 1.68 18.86
N GLN A 496 -1.69 1.42 17.55
CA GLN A 496 -2.89 1.72 16.80
C GLN A 496 -4.11 0.97 17.33
N GLU A 497 -3.99 -0.32 17.60
CA GLU A 497 -5.10 -1.14 18.10
C GLU A 497 -5.49 -0.73 19.52
N ILE A 498 -4.49 -0.47 20.38
CA ILE A 498 -4.71 0.01 21.74
C ILE A 498 -5.45 1.36 21.73
N LEU A 499 -5.07 2.30 20.86
CA LEU A 499 -5.67 3.64 20.80
C LEU A 499 -7.03 3.67 20.12
N THR A 500 -7.27 2.86 19.09
CA THR A 500 -8.44 3.03 18.21
C THR A 500 -9.45 1.89 18.29
N VAL A 501 -9.00 0.65 18.53
CA VAL A 501 -9.86 -0.53 18.46
C VAL A 501 -10.37 -0.89 19.85
N ILE A 502 -9.48 -1.01 20.84
CA ILE A 502 -9.82 -1.47 22.18
C ILE A 502 -10.83 -0.56 22.90
N PRO A 503 -10.73 0.79 22.83
CA PRO A 503 -11.71 1.67 23.49
C PRO A 503 -13.12 1.52 22.92
N ARG A 504 -13.25 1.04 21.68
CA ARG A 504 -14.53 0.86 20.99
C ARG A 504 -15.19 -0.50 21.27
N VAL A 505 -14.53 -1.42 21.99
CA VAL A 505 -15.07 -2.75 22.28
C VAL A 505 -16.10 -2.72 23.41
N CYS A 506 -15.76 -2.15 24.56
CA CYS A 506 -16.69 -1.93 25.67
C CYS A 506 -16.14 -0.90 26.67
N LYS A 507 -17.01 -0.38 27.55
CA LYS A 507 -16.65 0.62 28.56
C LYS A 507 -15.55 0.15 29.53
N SER A 508 -15.54 -1.14 29.89
CA SER A 508 -14.52 -1.71 30.80
C SER A 508 -13.12 -1.63 30.18
N TRP A 509 -13.03 -1.99 28.90
CA TRP A 509 -11.76 -2.00 28.16
C TRP A 509 -11.28 -0.60 27.78
N SER A 510 -12.21 0.29 27.43
CA SER A 510 -11.91 1.72 27.29
C SER A 510 -11.28 2.29 28.57
N LYS A 511 -11.85 1.99 29.74
CA LYS A 511 -11.27 2.38 31.03
C LYS A 511 -9.89 1.76 31.29
N ALA A 512 -9.68 0.51 30.89
CA ALA A 512 -8.38 -0.15 31.03
C ALA A 512 -7.28 0.48 30.15
N VAL A 513 -7.64 0.89 28.93
CA VAL A 513 -6.73 1.63 28.02
C VAL A 513 -6.47 3.05 28.51
N MET A 514 -7.44 3.73 29.11
CA MET A 514 -7.19 5.03 29.73
C MET A 514 -6.34 4.94 31.01
N GLY A 515 -6.12 3.72 31.52
CA GLY A 515 -5.31 3.45 32.70
C GLY A 515 -3.82 3.22 32.41
N PRO A 516 -2.96 3.22 33.44
CA PRO A 516 -1.51 3.21 33.30
C PRO A 516 -0.92 1.90 32.78
N TYR A 517 -1.64 0.78 32.92
CA TYR A 517 -1.11 -0.56 32.66
C TYR A 517 -0.77 -0.81 31.18
N CYS A 518 -1.48 -0.16 30.25
CA CYS A 518 -1.20 -0.27 28.81
C CYS A 518 0.02 0.56 28.36
N TRP A 519 0.47 1.50 29.19
CA TRP A 519 1.44 2.55 28.82
C TRP A 519 2.72 2.49 29.64
N GLN A 520 3.05 1.31 30.19
CA GLN A 520 4.33 1.10 30.86
C GLN A 520 5.49 1.00 29.86
N GLU A 521 5.21 0.61 28.62
CA GLU A 521 6.18 0.55 27.53
C GLU A 521 5.59 1.23 26.29
N ILE A 522 6.27 2.27 25.78
CA ILE A 522 5.85 3.03 24.61
C ILE A 522 6.97 2.95 23.56
N ASP A 523 6.66 2.40 22.40
CA ASP A 523 7.60 2.26 21.28
C ASP A 523 6.97 2.85 20.01
N ILE A 524 7.41 4.06 19.65
CA ILE A 524 6.90 4.84 18.51
C ILE A 524 8.03 5.31 17.59
N GLU A 525 9.19 4.67 17.64
CA GLU A 525 10.39 5.08 16.91
C GLU A 525 10.18 5.13 15.39
N GLU A 526 9.55 4.10 14.81
CA GLU A 526 9.25 4.07 13.37
C GLU A 526 8.24 5.15 12.97
N TRP A 527 7.19 5.34 13.77
CA TRP A 527 6.14 6.32 13.50
C TRP A 527 6.67 7.75 13.61
N SER A 528 7.41 8.06 14.68
CA SER A 528 7.99 9.38 14.93
C SER A 528 8.97 9.80 13.83
N SER A 529 9.71 8.87 13.23
CA SER A 529 10.59 9.17 12.10
C SER A 529 9.89 9.65 10.82
N ARG A 530 8.57 9.45 10.72
CA ARG A 530 7.75 9.82 9.56
C ARG A 530 6.73 10.92 9.89
N CYS A 531 6.73 11.43 11.12
CA CYS A 531 5.72 12.37 11.62
C CYS A 531 6.27 13.80 11.66
N GLN A 532 5.38 14.79 11.54
CA GLN A 532 5.74 16.19 11.79
C GLN A 532 6.05 16.41 13.29
N PRO A 533 7.02 17.27 13.65
CA PRO A 533 7.44 17.47 15.03
C PRO A 533 6.31 17.88 15.99
N ASP A 534 5.38 18.74 15.56
CA ASP A 534 4.29 19.24 16.41
C ASP A 534 3.28 18.14 16.80
N HIS A 535 3.02 17.21 15.87
CA HIS A 535 2.16 16.05 16.13
C HIS A 535 2.83 15.04 17.05
N LEU A 536 4.15 14.89 16.94
CA LEU A 536 4.94 14.03 17.83
C LEU A 536 4.88 14.53 19.28
N ASP A 537 5.07 15.82 19.50
CA ASP A 537 5.03 16.44 20.83
C ASP A 537 3.66 16.26 21.50
N ARG A 538 2.57 16.50 20.76
CA ARG A 538 1.21 16.34 21.28
C ARG A 538 0.90 14.88 21.64
N MET A 539 1.31 13.93 20.79
CA MET A 539 1.12 12.51 21.07
C MET A 539 1.90 12.06 22.30
N LEU A 540 3.18 12.41 22.38
CA LEU A 540 4.02 12.05 23.53
C LEU A 540 3.42 12.54 24.85
N ARG A 541 2.90 13.78 24.87
CA ARG A 541 2.22 14.31 26.05
C ARG A 541 1.03 13.46 26.46
N ILE A 542 0.20 13.03 25.51
CA ILE A 542 -0.97 12.17 25.77
C ILE A 542 -0.54 10.81 26.33
N LEU A 543 0.37 10.12 25.65
CA LEU A 543 0.76 8.76 26.04
C LEU A 543 1.49 8.74 27.40
N ILE A 544 2.36 9.72 27.64
CA ILE A 544 3.07 9.85 28.93
C ILE A 544 2.06 10.18 30.04
N ALA A 545 1.10 11.08 29.80
CA ALA A 545 0.06 11.38 30.79
C ALA A 545 -0.75 10.12 31.15
N ARG A 546 -1.11 9.29 30.16
CA ARG A 546 -1.82 8.02 30.36
C ARG A 546 -1.02 6.99 31.16
N SER A 547 0.31 7.05 31.11
CA SER A 547 1.16 6.18 31.92
C SER A 547 1.10 6.47 33.43
N CYS A 548 0.57 7.64 33.83
CA CYS A 548 0.47 8.11 35.22
C CYS A 548 1.78 7.92 36.02
N GLY A 549 2.94 8.16 35.40
CA GLY A 549 4.26 8.03 36.03
C GLY A 549 4.81 6.61 36.15
N SER A 550 4.11 5.61 35.60
CA SER A 550 4.52 4.21 35.59
C SER A 550 5.33 3.78 34.35
N LEU A 551 5.68 4.73 33.48
CA LEU A 551 6.45 4.49 32.26
C LEU A 551 7.84 3.92 32.55
N ARG A 552 8.15 2.77 31.96
CA ARG A 552 9.42 2.02 32.10
C ARG A 552 10.27 2.02 30.85
N LYS A 553 9.65 1.99 29.66
CA LYS A 553 10.35 2.01 28.37
C LYS A 553 9.76 3.08 27.45
N LEU A 554 10.61 3.92 26.87
CA LEU A 554 10.23 4.90 25.84
C LEU A 554 11.21 4.82 24.66
N CYS A 555 10.69 4.63 23.45
CA CYS A 555 11.45 4.68 22.20
C CYS A 555 10.80 5.63 21.21
N VAL A 556 11.52 6.69 20.83
CA VAL A 556 11.05 7.76 19.94
C VAL A 556 12.22 8.41 19.22
N SER A 557 12.09 8.74 17.94
CA SER A 557 13.16 9.36 17.13
C SER A 557 12.78 10.79 16.71
N GLY A 558 13.77 11.66 16.51
CA GLY A 558 13.55 12.98 15.91
C GLY A 558 12.92 14.03 16.84
N LEU A 559 13.24 14.03 18.14
CA LEU A 559 12.76 15.07 19.05
C LEU A 559 13.46 16.40 18.78
N ASN A 560 12.69 17.41 18.36
CA ASN A 560 13.21 18.71 17.93
C ASN A 560 13.14 19.80 19.01
N SER A 561 12.55 19.51 20.18
CA SER A 561 12.27 20.51 21.22
C SER A 561 12.85 20.12 22.58
N ASP A 562 13.60 21.03 23.20
CA ASP A 562 14.09 20.88 24.57
C ASP A 562 12.93 20.85 25.60
N LEU A 563 11.76 21.39 25.23
CA LEU A 563 10.57 21.43 26.09
C LEU A 563 9.95 20.03 26.25
N ILE A 564 9.82 19.25 25.17
CA ILE A 564 9.25 17.90 25.26
C ILE A 564 10.19 16.96 26.02
N PHE A 565 11.50 17.15 25.88
CA PHE A 565 12.47 16.36 26.64
C PHE A 565 12.45 16.69 28.14
N SER A 566 12.31 17.97 28.49
CA SER A 566 12.10 18.39 29.89
C SER A 566 10.80 17.79 30.44
N PHE A 567 9.72 17.79 29.63
CA PHE A 567 8.45 17.16 30.00
C PHE A 567 8.58 15.65 30.25
N ILE A 568 9.33 14.92 29.41
CA ILE A 568 9.62 13.49 29.63
C ILE A 568 10.33 13.30 30.97
N ALA A 569 11.38 14.09 31.23
CA ALA A 569 12.14 13.99 32.48
C ALA A 569 11.31 14.29 33.73
N GLU A 570 10.34 15.20 33.64
CA GLU A 570 9.45 15.56 34.75
C GLU A 570 8.37 14.51 35.02
N ASN A 571 7.90 13.80 33.99
CA ASN A 571 6.75 12.89 34.09
C ASN A 571 7.09 11.39 34.04
N ALA A 572 8.34 11.03 33.70
CA ALA A 572 8.78 9.64 33.55
C ALA A 572 9.87 9.22 34.57
N GLY A 573 9.64 9.45 35.86
CA GLY A 573 10.62 9.11 36.92
C GLY A 573 10.90 7.61 37.09
N SER A 574 10.04 6.74 36.57
CA SER A 574 10.17 5.27 36.65
C SER A 574 10.90 4.65 35.44
N LEU A 575 11.45 5.48 34.55
CA LEU A 575 11.98 5.05 33.26
C LEU A 575 13.28 4.25 33.39
N GLN A 576 13.29 3.05 32.81
CA GLN A 576 14.44 2.13 32.82
C GLN A 576 15.14 2.08 31.46
N THR A 577 14.41 2.24 30.36
CA THR A 577 14.94 2.22 28.99
C THR A 577 14.47 3.46 28.24
N LEU A 578 15.41 4.25 27.74
CA LEU A 578 15.14 5.44 26.94
C LEU A 578 15.91 5.38 25.63
N ARG A 579 15.22 5.43 24.49
CA ARG A 579 15.83 5.55 23.17
C ARG A 579 15.35 6.79 22.45
N LEU A 580 16.29 7.68 22.15
CA LEU A 580 16.08 8.99 21.55
C LEU A 580 17.03 9.24 20.37
N PRO A 581 17.05 8.40 19.31
CA PRO A 581 17.93 8.65 18.18
C PRO A 581 17.51 9.91 17.40
N ARG A 582 18.50 10.66 16.89
CA ARG A 582 18.30 11.89 16.08
C ARG A 582 17.59 13.04 16.82
N GLY A 583 17.79 13.16 18.13
CA GLY A 583 17.27 14.30 18.92
C GLY A 583 18.15 15.55 18.81
N GLU A 584 17.52 16.72 18.83
CA GLU A 584 18.16 18.05 18.74
C GLU A 584 18.47 18.68 20.11
N MET A 585 18.65 17.84 21.14
CA MET A 585 18.77 18.27 22.53
C MET A 585 20.15 18.84 22.83
N SER A 586 20.19 19.95 23.57
CA SER A 586 21.44 20.62 23.95
C SER A 586 22.05 20.08 25.25
N ASP A 587 23.38 20.21 25.39
CA ASP A 587 24.11 19.84 26.62
C ASP A 587 23.54 20.49 27.88
N LEU A 588 23.16 21.76 27.79
CA LEU A 588 22.60 22.53 28.92
C LEU A 588 21.28 21.93 29.41
N THR A 589 20.43 21.49 28.49
CA THR A 589 19.15 20.87 28.81
C THR A 589 19.38 19.50 29.47
N VAL A 590 20.31 18.70 28.95
CA VAL A 590 20.68 17.40 29.54
C VAL A 590 21.25 17.58 30.95
N GLU A 591 22.18 18.52 31.16
CA GLU A 591 22.77 18.81 32.48
C GLU A 591 21.70 19.15 33.52
N ARG A 592 20.69 19.93 33.12
CA ARG A 592 19.59 20.35 34.02
C ARG A 592 18.70 19.19 34.45
N ILE A 593 18.47 18.22 33.57
CA ILE A 593 17.43 17.19 33.78
C ILE A 593 17.98 15.78 34.03
N ALA A 594 19.28 15.53 33.81
CA ALA A 594 19.91 14.21 33.99
C ALA A 594 19.63 13.60 35.37
N GLY A 595 19.52 14.42 36.42
CA GLY A 595 19.17 13.98 37.79
C GLY A 595 17.82 13.27 37.89
N ARG A 596 16.89 13.53 36.97
CA ARG A 596 15.55 12.90 36.94
C ARG A 596 15.59 11.48 36.35
N PHE A 597 16.61 11.15 35.58
CA PHE A 597 16.79 9.85 34.92
C PHE A 597 17.60 8.84 35.74
N SER A 598 17.62 8.96 37.06
CA SER A 598 18.44 8.13 37.96
C SER A 598 18.15 6.61 37.89
N THR A 599 16.96 6.23 37.39
CA THR A 599 16.47 4.86 37.26
C THR A 599 16.82 4.20 35.91
N ILE A 600 17.41 4.95 34.97
CA ILE A 600 17.74 4.44 33.64
C ILE A 600 18.86 3.38 33.71
N THR A 601 18.61 2.27 33.00
CA THR A 601 19.52 1.15 32.80
C THR A 601 20.04 1.05 31.36
N PHE A 602 19.27 1.54 30.38
CA PHE A 602 19.65 1.58 28.97
C PHE A 602 19.30 2.93 28.35
N LEU A 603 20.28 3.57 27.71
CA LEU A 603 20.13 4.86 27.04
C LEU A 603 20.64 4.79 25.61
N ASP A 604 19.84 5.23 24.65
CA ASP A 604 20.27 5.45 23.27
C ASP A 604 20.08 6.93 22.89
N VAL A 605 21.18 7.59 22.53
CA VAL A 605 21.28 8.98 22.08
C VAL A 605 22.08 9.07 20.78
N SER A 606 21.95 8.03 19.94
CA SER A 606 22.62 7.94 18.64
C SER A 606 22.15 9.07 17.71
N TYR A 607 23.07 9.61 16.92
CA TYR A 607 22.84 10.68 15.95
C TYR A 607 22.35 12.02 16.55
N CYS A 608 22.45 12.21 17.87
CA CYS A 608 22.16 13.50 18.51
C CYS A 608 23.38 14.43 18.41
N ILE A 609 23.45 15.28 17.38
CA ILE A 609 24.66 16.06 17.05
C ILE A 609 25.00 17.16 18.06
N LYS A 610 24.03 17.61 18.87
CA LYS A 610 24.18 18.68 19.87
C LYS A 610 24.58 18.18 21.26
N ILE A 611 24.56 16.86 21.47
CA ILE A 611 25.05 16.21 22.69
C ILE A 611 26.56 16.06 22.57
N GLY A 612 27.30 16.49 23.59
CA GLY A 612 28.74 16.34 23.70
C GLY A 612 29.19 15.72 25.03
N SER A 613 30.48 15.87 25.34
CA SER A 613 31.12 15.27 26.53
C SER A 613 30.48 15.71 27.85
N ARG A 614 30.04 16.97 27.95
CA ARG A 614 29.39 17.53 29.14
C ARG A 614 28.04 16.86 29.45
N ALA A 615 27.22 16.65 28.43
CA ALA A 615 25.96 15.91 28.58
C ALA A 615 26.20 14.46 29.02
N LEU A 616 27.15 13.78 28.39
CA LEU A 616 27.50 12.39 28.76
C LEU A 616 28.05 12.32 30.19
N GLU A 617 28.89 13.28 30.61
CA GLU A 617 29.38 13.37 31.97
C GLU A 617 28.23 13.57 32.98
N ALA A 618 27.27 14.44 32.66
CA ALA A 618 26.09 14.66 33.48
C ALA A 618 25.20 13.41 33.57
N ILE A 619 24.98 12.71 32.45
CA ILE A 619 24.24 11.44 32.42
C ILE A 619 24.94 10.41 33.31
N GLY A 620 26.25 10.21 33.16
CA GLY A 620 26.99 9.22 33.96
C GLY A 620 27.08 9.59 35.43
N LYS A 621 27.12 10.89 35.77
CA LYS A 621 27.06 11.36 37.16
C LYS A 621 25.71 11.06 37.83
N ASN A 622 24.61 11.14 37.10
CA ASN A 622 23.26 11.00 37.67
C ASN A 622 22.65 9.60 37.50
N CYS A 623 22.90 8.92 36.37
CA CYS A 623 22.31 7.62 36.01
C CYS A 623 23.22 6.46 36.46
N LYS A 624 23.31 6.23 37.78
CA LYS A 624 24.23 5.23 38.37
C LYS A 624 23.85 3.77 38.12
N LEU A 625 22.67 3.53 37.56
CA LEU A 625 22.17 2.21 37.17
C LEU A 625 22.38 1.91 35.68
N LEU A 626 23.02 2.81 34.93
CA LEU A 626 23.24 2.64 33.50
C LEU A 626 24.16 1.44 33.21
N VAL A 627 23.65 0.51 32.41
CA VAL A 627 24.30 -0.74 32.00
C VAL A 627 24.53 -0.76 30.48
N GLY A 628 23.67 -0.10 29.70
CA GLY A 628 23.82 0.01 28.25
C GLY A 628 23.78 1.46 27.76
N LEU A 629 24.72 1.83 26.89
CA LEU A 629 24.75 3.13 26.23
C LEU A 629 24.97 2.97 24.72
N CYS A 630 24.08 3.54 23.92
CA CYS A 630 24.25 3.65 22.47
C CYS A 630 24.47 5.13 22.09
N ARG A 631 25.62 5.40 21.49
CA ARG A 631 26.06 6.72 21.06
C ARG A 631 26.78 6.58 19.72
N ASN A 632 26.03 6.33 18.66
CA ASN A 632 26.58 6.22 17.31
C ASN A 632 26.49 7.56 16.57
N MET A 633 27.46 7.88 15.71
CA MET A 633 27.47 9.10 14.88
C MET A 633 27.33 8.78 13.39
N HIS A 634 26.91 9.79 12.61
CA HIS A 634 26.89 9.66 11.15
C HIS A 634 28.30 9.95 10.57
N PRO A 635 28.80 9.18 9.59
CA PRO A 635 30.11 9.44 8.98
C PRO A 635 30.29 10.88 8.48
N LEU A 636 29.23 11.47 7.90
CA LEU A 636 29.23 12.86 7.43
C LEU A 636 29.36 13.88 8.57
N ALA A 637 28.79 13.60 9.75
CA ALA A 637 28.84 14.51 10.90
C ALA A 637 30.24 14.58 11.54
N THR A 638 31.06 13.55 11.29
CA THR A 638 32.43 13.42 11.80
C THR A 638 33.50 13.68 10.74
N ALA A 639 33.13 13.83 9.46
CA ALA A 639 34.10 14.04 8.39
C ALA A 639 34.89 15.36 8.60
N GLY A 640 36.23 15.27 8.50
CA GLY A 640 37.11 16.44 8.55
C GLY A 640 37.29 17.10 9.93
N LYS A 641 36.69 16.56 11.00
CA LYS A 641 36.89 17.05 12.37
C LYS A 641 38.15 16.44 13.02
N PRO A 642 38.78 17.12 14.00
CA PRO A 642 39.90 16.57 14.76
C PRO A 642 39.44 15.42 15.68
N LEU A 643 40.40 14.64 16.19
CA LEU A 643 40.12 13.65 17.22
C LEU A 643 39.55 14.32 18.47
N GLU A 644 38.51 13.73 19.04
CA GLU A 644 37.78 14.24 20.18
C GLU A 644 37.60 13.12 21.21
N ASP A 645 38.54 13.07 22.17
CA ASP A 645 38.60 12.03 23.20
C ASP A 645 37.77 12.37 24.45
N ASP A 646 37.20 13.59 24.51
CA ASP A 646 36.50 14.11 25.69
C ASP A 646 35.25 13.30 26.04
N GLU A 647 34.48 12.86 25.03
CA GLU A 647 33.30 11.99 25.26
C GLU A 647 33.69 10.62 25.83
N ALA A 648 34.75 10.01 25.29
CA ALA A 648 35.27 8.73 25.78
C ALA A 648 35.81 8.85 27.21
N HIS A 649 36.47 9.97 27.53
CA HIS A 649 36.96 10.26 28.87
C HIS A 649 35.82 10.45 29.87
N ALA A 650 34.74 11.14 29.48
CA ALA A 650 33.55 11.33 30.30
C ALA A 650 32.89 9.98 30.64
N ILE A 651 32.71 9.10 29.65
CA ILE A 651 32.16 7.74 29.85
C ILE A 651 33.06 6.93 30.79
N ALA A 652 34.37 6.89 30.52
CA ALA A 652 35.32 6.14 31.34
C ALA A 652 35.34 6.61 32.80
N THR A 653 35.14 7.90 33.06
CA THR A 653 35.22 8.45 34.42
C THR A 653 33.91 8.26 35.20
N THR A 654 32.77 8.27 34.52
CA THR A 654 31.46 8.40 35.19
C THR A 654 30.57 7.15 35.15
N MET A 655 30.83 6.21 34.24
CA MET A 655 29.93 5.07 33.96
C MET A 655 30.59 3.66 34.15
N PRO A 656 31.13 3.34 35.34
CA PRO A 656 31.94 2.12 35.54
C PRO A 656 31.17 0.79 35.47
N LYS A 657 29.82 0.83 35.44
CA LYS A 657 28.95 -0.37 35.44
C LYS A 657 28.43 -0.74 34.04
N LEU A 658 28.94 -0.11 32.99
CA LEU A 658 28.52 -0.42 31.62
C LEU A 658 28.91 -1.85 31.24
N LYS A 659 27.94 -2.56 30.65
CA LYS A 659 28.09 -3.88 30.03
C LYS A 659 27.99 -3.80 28.51
N HIS A 660 27.24 -2.84 27.97
CA HIS A 660 27.04 -2.65 26.54
C HIS A 660 27.35 -1.21 26.16
N LEU A 661 28.30 -1.00 25.25
CA LEU A 661 28.66 0.33 24.75
C LEU A 661 28.75 0.31 23.22
N GLU A 662 27.99 1.19 22.57
CA GLU A 662 28.13 1.45 21.13
C GLU A 662 28.60 2.89 20.92
N MET A 663 29.74 3.03 20.23
CA MET A 663 30.36 4.31 19.88
C MET A 663 30.83 4.32 18.43
N ALA A 664 30.01 3.81 17.52
CA ALA A 664 30.37 3.73 16.10
C ALA A 664 30.53 5.13 15.47
N TYR A 665 31.48 5.22 14.54
CA TYR A 665 31.86 6.41 13.78
C TYR A 665 32.34 7.60 14.62
N HIS A 666 32.75 7.39 15.87
CA HIS A 666 33.41 8.44 16.67
C HIS A 666 34.88 8.64 16.29
N LEU A 667 35.36 9.88 16.41
CA LEU A 667 36.76 10.27 16.19
C LEU A 667 37.60 10.12 17.47
N ILE A 668 37.66 8.91 18.02
CA ILE A 668 38.38 8.63 19.27
C ILE A 668 39.72 7.93 19.01
N GLY A 669 40.68 8.17 19.90
CA GLY A 669 41.98 7.53 19.91
C GLY A 669 42.01 6.19 20.65
N THR A 670 43.04 5.38 20.35
CA THR A 670 43.26 4.08 21.01
C THR A 670 43.44 4.22 22.53
N SER A 671 44.11 5.27 23.00
CA SER A 671 44.31 5.54 24.43
C SER A 671 43.00 5.68 25.20
N SER A 672 42.01 6.32 24.59
CA SER A 672 40.71 6.63 25.19
C SER A 672 39.86 5.37 25.30
N VAL A 673 39.90 4.52 24.28
CA VAL A 673 39.25 3.20 24.33
C VAL A 673 39.89 2.32 25.42
N LEU A 674 41.21 2.30 25.53
CA LEU A 674 41.89 1.57 26.62
C LEU A 674 41.50 2.12 27.99
N GLN A 675 41.31 3.43 28.11
CA GLN A 675 40.82 4.03 29.35
C GLN A 675 39.41 3.53 29.69
N ILE A 676 38.47 3.50 28.73
CA ILE A 676 37.12 2.94 28.92
C ILE A 676 37.22 1.47 29.38
N LEU A 677 38.03 0.65 28.71
CA LEU A 677 38.20 -0.76 29.07
C LEU A 677 38.76 -0.94 30.49
N SER A 678 39.66 -0.06 30.93
CA SER A 678 40.21 -0.10 32.29
C SER A 678 39.22 0.34 33.36
N SER A 679 38.32 1.27 33.03
CA SER A 679 37.35 1.84 33.97
C SER A 679 36.02 1.07 34.03
N CYS A 680 35.67 0.31 33.00
CA CYS A 680 34.42 -0.44 32.89
C CYS A 680 34.70 -1.96 32.89
N PRO A 681 34.97 -2.58 34.06
CA PRO A 681 35.38 -3.98 34.15
C PRO A 681 34.27 -4.98 33.80
N GLU A 682 33.00 -4.55 33.80
CA GLU A 682 31.85 -5.39 33.45
C GLU A 682 31.49 -5.34 31.96
N LEU A 683 32.29 -4.69 31.12
CA LEU A 683 31.98 -4.51 29.70
C LEU A 683 31.99 -5.86 28.94
N GLU A 684 30.85 -6.23 28.37
CA GLU A 684 30.63 -7.46 27.60
C GLU A 684 30.58 -7.18 26.09
N PHE A 685 30.15 -5.99 25.68
CA PHE A 685 30.04 -5.60 24.27
C PHE A 685 30.52 -4.17 24.03
N LEU A 686 31.35 -4.00 22.99
CA LEU A 686 31.89 -2.72 22.54
C LEU A 686 31.85 -2.60 21.02
N ASP A 687 31.08 -1.65 20.49
CA ASP A 687 31.04 -1.36 19.05
C ASP A 687 31.83 -0.09 18.71
N LEU A 688 32.83 -0.24 17.85
CA LEU A 688 33.77 0.79 17.39
C LEU A 688 33.84 0.86 15.86
N ARG A 689 32.82 0.35 15.15
CA ARG A 689 32.78 0.41 13.67
C ARG A 689 32.98 1.85 13.19
N GLY A 690 33.90 2.06 12.24
CA GLY A 690 34.18 3.39 11.69
C GLY A 690 35.03 4.31 12.59
N CYS A 691 35.51 3.84 13.74
CA CYS A 691 36.52 4.53 14.55
C CYS A 691 37.92 4.27 14.00
N TRP A 692 38.24 4.85 12.83
CA TRP A 692 39.44 4.53 12.04
C TRP A 692 40.79 4.75 12.74
N SER A 693 40.82 5.58 13.78
CA SER A 693 42.04 5.91 14.54
C SER A 693 42.31 4.96 15.71
N VAL A 694 41.41 4.00 15.94
CA VAL A 694 41.54 3.00 17.00
C VAL A 694 42.28 1.77 16.45
N ILE A 695 43.38 1.40 17.10
CA ILE A 695 44.17 0.21 16.79
C ILE A 695 44.18 -0.67 18.03
N LEU A 696 43.27 -1.64 18.07
CA LEU A 696 43.21 -2.63 19.15
C LEU A 696 43.80 -3.96 18.68
N ASP A 697 44.80 -4.45 19.40
CA ASP A 697 45.30 -5.81 19.16
C ASP A 697 44.27 -6.83 19.69
N ASN A 698 43.67 -7.58 18.76
CA ASN A 698 42.70 -8.64 19.06
C ASN A 698 43.24 -9.68 20.06
N LYS A 699 44.56 -9.90 20.09
CA LYS A 699 45.18 -10.80 21.06
C LYS A 699 45.18 -10.19 22.46
N PHE A 700 45.57 -8.91 22.58
CA PHE A 700 45.54 -8.15 23.83
C PHE A 700 44.13 -8.10 24.43
N VAL A 701 43.11 -7.86 23.61
CA VAL A 701 41.71 -7.80 24.07
C VAL A 701 41.24 -9.16 24.58
N LYS A 702 41.52 -10.25 23.86
CA LYS A 702 41.12 -11.61 24.28
C LYS A 702 41.83 -12.08 25.56
N GLU A 703 43.08 -11.67 25.76
CA GLU A 703 43.86 -12.05 26.95
C GLU A 703 43.44 -11.27 28.21
N ASN A 704 43.18 -9.96 28.08
CA ASN A 704 42.85 -9.10 29.23
C ASN A 704 41.33 -8.98 29.49
N PHE A 705 40.49 -9.14 28.46
CA PHE A 705 39.04 -8.97 28.52
C PHE A 705 38.33 -10.15 27.82
N PRO A 706 38.39 -11.37 28.37
CA PRO A 706 37.93 -12.58 27.69
C PRO A 706 36.41 -12.65 27.44
N LYS A 707 35.63 -11.84 28.17
CA LYS A 707 34.16 -11.75 28.02
C LYS A 707 33.73 -10.65 27.04
N LEU A 708 34.67 -9.81 26.59
CA LEU A 708 34.36 -8.64 25.76
C LEU A 708 34.29 -9.03 24.28
N LYS A 709 33.16 -8.70 23.65
CA LYS A 709 32.98 -8.77 22.21
C LYS A 709 33.18 -7.37 21.61
N VAL A 710 34.23 -7.19 20.82
CA VAL A 710 34.53 -5.95 20.10
C VAL A 710 34.09 -6.07 18.64
N LEU A 711 33.37 -5.08 18.12
CA LEU A 711 33.05 -4.91 16.70
C LEU A 711 33.78 -3.67 16.14
N GLY A 712 34.25 -3.75 14.90
CA GLY A 712 35.09 -2.70 14.29
C GLY A 712 36.58 -2.84 14.67
N PRO A 713 37.45 -1.90 14.26
CA PRO A 713 37.13 -0.64 13.58
C PRO A 713 36.81 -0.79 12.09
N ASP A 714 37.30 -1.87 11.47
CA ASP A 714 37.00 -2.20 10.08
C ASP A 714 35.52 -2.54 9.88
N VAL A 715 34.91 -1.91 8.88
CA VAL A 715 33.53 -2.19 8.48
C VAL A 715 33.53 -3.44 7.59
N VAL A 716 33.52 -4.61 8.22
CA VAL A 716 33.45 -5.92 7.54
C VAL A 716 32.00 -6.42 7.55
N ASP A 717 31.15 -5.79 6.74
CA ASP A 717 30.03 -6.39 6.01
C ASP A 717 29.05 -5.30 5.53
N TYR A 718 28.63 -5.44 4.27
CA TYR A 718 27.38 -4.89 3.75
C TYR A 718 26.23 -5.51 4.55
N PHE A 719 25.79 -4.84 5.61
CA PHE A 719 24.45 -5.05 6.14
C PHE A 719 23.57 -3.90 5.69
N GLU A 720 22.66 -4.24 4.77
CA GLU A 720 21.45 -3.50 4.49
C GLU A 720 20.75 -3.14 5.82
N ARG A 721 20.57 -1.85 6.10
CA ARG A 721 19.29 -1.23 6.44
C ARG A 721 19.50 0.26 6.76
N ASN A 722 19.32 1.10 5.75
CA ASN A 722 18.52 2.32 5.75
C ASN A 722 18.88 3.10 4.48
N ASP A 723 17.95 3.11 3.54
CA ASP A 723 17.93 3.94 2.33
C ASP A 723 17.91 5.43 2.70
N TRP A 724 18.99 5.99 3.21
CA TRP A 724 19.15 7.43 3.41
C TRP A 724 20.63 7.80 3.30
N ASP A 725 21.10 7.94 2.07
CA ASP A 725 22.16 8.89 1.72
C ASP A 725 22.12 9.14 0.20
N GLU A 726 21.22 10.03 -0.21
CA GLU A 726 21.44 10.98 -1.31
C GLU A 726 20.37 12.08 -1.21
N CYS A 727 20.69 13.13 -0.45
CA CYS A 727 20.60 14.53 -0.88
C CYS A 727 20.54 15.48 0.33
N SER A 728 21.68 16.09 0.66
CA SER A 728 21.70 17.50 1.07
C SER A 728 22.95 18.17 0.53
N ASP A 729 22.70 19.28 -0.18
CA ASP A 729 23.55 20.13 -1.02
C ASP A 729 24.90 20.59 -0.43
N PHE A 730 25.86 20.97 -1.32
CA PHE A 730 26.24 22.38 -1.55
C PHE A 730 27.24 22.53 -2.73
N SER A 731 26.87 23.45 -3.64
CA SER A 731 27.63 24.28 -4.61
C SER A 731 29.18 24.21 -4.58
N ASP A 732 29.92 24.28 -5.70
CA ASP A 732 29.89 25.35 -6.70
C ASP A 732 30.69 25.01 -7.99
N ALA A 733 30.22 25.58 -9.10
CA ALA A 733 30.83 25.89 -10.40
C ALA A 733 31.65 24.83 -11.18
N SER A 734 31.06 24.30 -12.27
CA SER A 734 31.24 24.90 -13.60
C SER A 734 30.51 24.15 -14.73
N SER A 735 29.68 24.91 -15.45
CA SER A 735 29.34 24.79 -16.88
C SER A 735 28.34 23.72 -17.35
N GLU A 736 27.21 24.25 -17.84
CA GLU A 736 26.23 23.69 -18.79
C GLU A 736 25.12 22.77 -18.27
N TYR A 737 24.14 23.38 -17.59
CA TYR A 737 22.74 22.96 -17.68
C TYR A 737 21.86 24.20 -17.90
N LEU A 738 21.26 24.32 -19.07
CA LEU A 738 20.25 25.33 -19.39
C LEU A 738 18.93 24.66 -19.78
N ALA A 739 17.85 25.33 -19.36
CA ALA A 739 16.42 25.04 -19.51
C ALA A 739 15.89 24.09 -18.42
N TRP A 740 15.06 24.52 -17.47
CA TRP A 740 13.76 25.17 -17.70
C TRP A 740 13.25 25.98 -16.48
N GLU A 741 13.87 27.11 -16.19
CA GLU A 741 13.29 28.11 -15.28
C GLU A 741 12.49 29.14 -16.10
N PHE A 742 11.17 28.96 -16.17
CA PHE A 742 10.21 30.01 -16.52
C PHE A 742 8.86 29.56 -15.98
N MET A 743 8.26 30.41 -15.14
CA MET A 743 6.92 30.35 -14.52
C MET A 743 6.95 30.08 -13.02
N THR A 744 7.26 31.11 -12.22
CA THR A 744 6.25 31.96 -11.54
C THR A 744 6.98 33.03 -10.75
N GLY A 745 6.85 34.28 -11.17
CA GLY A 745 7.39 35.43 -10.45
C GLY A 745 6.51 35.83 -9.27
N GLY A 746 7.20 36.27 -8.21
CA GLY A 746 6.92 37.43 -7.36
C GLY A 746 5.53 37.61 -6.74
N MET A 747 5.48 37.57 -5.41
CA MET A 747 5.09 38.75 -4.61
C MET A 747 5.46 38.53 -3.14
N ASP A 748 6.11 39.53 -2.57
CA ASP A 748 6.66 39.63 -1.22
C ASP A 748 5.63 40.04 -0.14
N ASP A 749 6.01 39.74 1.12
CA ASP A 749 5.85 40.47 2.39
C ASP A 749 4.46 40.78 3.01
N TYR A 750 4.24 40.39 4.27
CA TYR A 750 4.47 41.23 5.49
C TYR A 750 4.15 40.47 6.80
N PHE A 751 5.01 40.65 7.80
CA PHE A 751 4.91 40.26 9.21
C PHE A 751 3.78 41.00 9.96
N ASP A 752 3.19 40.42 11.02
CA ASP A 752 3.42 40.89 12.40
C ASP A 752 2.87 39.94 13.48
N ASP A 753 3.52 40.02 14.64
CA ASP A 753 3.53 39.15 15.81
C ASP A 753 2.61 39.68 16.95
N GLU A 754 2.51 38.90 18.03
CA GLU A 754 2.11 39.25 19.41
C GLU A 754 0.68 38.95 19.96
N SER A 755 0.67 37.93 20.82
CA SER A 755 0.40 38.02 22.28
C SER A 755 -0.70 37.10 22.82
N PHE A 756 -0.27 36.37 23.85
CA PHE A 756 -0.95 35.36 24.65
C PHE A 756 -1.56 36.02 25.90
N ASP A 757 -2.84 35.76 26.21
CA ASP A 757 -3.24 35.45 27.58
C ASP A 757 -4.66 34.82 27.70
N GLY A 758 -4.73 33.75 28.50
CA GLY A 758 -5.82 33.40 29.40
C GLY A 758 -7.20 33.00 28.86
N MET A 759 -7.49 31.70 28.86
CA MET A 759 -8.53 31.10 29.73
C MET A 759 -8.66 29.58 29.51
N TRP A 760 -8.46 28.82 30.59
CA TRP A 760 -8.86 27.42 30.69
C TRP A 760 -10.32 27.40 31.12
N ASP A 761 -11.18 26.69 30.39
CA ASP A 761 -12.06 25.64 30.92
C ASP A 761 -13.02 25.16 29.82
N ASP A 762 -13.34 23.86 29.91
CA ASP A 762 -14.19 23.04 29.05
C ASP A 762 -13.60 22.63 27.69
N ASP A 763 -13.11 21.39 27.57
CA ASP A 763 -13.19 20.60 26.32
C ASP A 763 -12.75 19.13 26.51
N GLU A 764 -13.62 18.33 27.15
CA GLU A 764 -13.56 16.86 27.11
C GLU A 764 -13.92 16.31 25.69
N ALA A 765 -14.36 17.18 24.78
CA ALA A 765 -14.68 16.87 23.38
C ALA A 765 -13.48 16.99 22.41
N SER A 766 -12.39 17.67 22.80
CA SER A 766 -11.22 17.90 21.92
C SER A 766 -10.21 16.73 21.89
N LEU A 767 -10.41 15.73 22.76
CA LEU A 767 -9.51 14.58 22.92
C LEU A 767 -9.86 13.40 22.00
N GLU A 768 -11.13 13.22 21.63
CA GLU A 768 -11.56 12.19 20.66
C GLU A 768 -11.14 12.54 19.22
N GLU A 769 -11.07 13.84 18.90
CA GLU A 769 -10.71 14.31 17.56
C GLU A 769 -9.22 14.07 17.24
N LEU A 770 -8.35 14.03 18.26
CA LEU A 770 -6.93 13.78 18.06
C LEU A 770 -6.56 12.29 17.95
N GLU A 771 -7.35 11.40 18.55
CA GLU A 771 -7.21 9.95 18.35
C GLU A 771 -7.55 9.53 16.91
N LEU A 772 -8.32 10.36 16.19
CA LEU A 772 -8.63 10.22 14.76
C LEU A 772 -7.53 10.79 13.85
N ARG A 773 -6.91 11.92 14.22
CA ARG A 773 -5.84 12.58 13.42
C ARG A 773 -4.47 11.88 13.46
N PHE A 774 -4.33 10.77 14.18
CA PHE A 774 -3.06 10.03 14.27
C PHE A 774 -2.61 9.37 12.94
N TYR A 775 -3.52 9.24 11.98
CA TYR A 775 -3.25 8.73 10.63
C TYR A 775 -3.96 9.48 9.50
N GLU A 776 -4.59 10.64 9.77
CA GLU A 776 -4.98 11.58 8.73
C GLU A 776 -3.82 12.56 8.51
N GLY A 777 -3.01 12.28 7.49
CA GLY A 777 -2.09 13.29 6.97
C GLY A 777 -2.91 14.42 6.37
N ILE A 778 -2.85 15.59 7.03
CA ILE A 778 -3.00 16.96 6.50
C ILE A 778 -3.69 17.02 5.13
N ASP A 779 -5.01 17.17 5.15
CA ASP A 779 -5.79 17.89 4.14
C ASP A 779 -6.73 18.81 4.92
N GLU A 780 -6.23 19.95 5.39
CA GLU A 780 -7.10 21.07 5.80
C GLU A 780 -6.47 22.38 5.35
N ASP A 781 -6.97 22.90 4.23
CA ASP A 781 -7.18 24.32 3.97
C ASP A 781 -8.16 24.48 2.78
N VAL A 782 -9.44 24.14 2.99
CA VAL A 782 -10.56 24.80 2.27
C VAL A 782 -11.80 24.78 3.17
N GLU A 783 -12.03 25.87 3.87
CA GLU A 783 -13.34 26.18 4.44
C GLU A 783 -14.41 26.33 3.34
N GLY A 784 -15.61 25.83 3.64
CA GLY A 784 -16.86 26.32 3.06
C GLY A 784 -17.37 25.55 1.85
N TYR A 785 -18.37 24.69 2.08
CA TYR A 785 -19.68 24.67 1.41
C TYR A 785 -20.35 23.32 1.70
N GLY A 786 -21.26 23.31 2.66
CA GLY A 786 -22.15 22.19 2.90
C GLY A 786 -23.02 21.92 1.68
N TRP A 787 -23.08 20.66 1.25
CA TRP A 787 -24.08 20.18 0.30
C TRP A 787 -25.23 19.52 1.05
N PRO A 788 -26.49 19.71 0.59
CA PRO A 788 -27.69 19.27 1.31
C PRO A 788 -27.89 17.76 1.21
N PRO A 789 -28.67 17.15 2.13
CA PRO A 789 -29.05 15.75 2.00
C PRO A 789 -30.01 15.59 0.80
N SER A 790 -29.79 14.55 0.01
CA SER A 790 -30.58 14.19 -1.17
C SER A 790 -31.18 12.78 -0.94
N PRO A 791 -32.39 12.50 -1.49
CA PRO A 791 -33.51 11.84 -0.82
C PRO A 791 -33.32 10.41 -0.35
#